data_AF-A0A367ZMH9-F1
#
_entry.id   AF-A0A367ZMH9-F1
#
_cell.length_a   1.000
_cell.length_b   1.000
_cell.length_c   1.000
_cell.angle_alpha   90.00
_cell.angle_beta   90.00
_cell.angle_gamma   90.00
#
_symmetry.space_group_name_H-M   'P 1'
#
loop_
_entity.id
_entity.type
_entity.pdbx_description
1 polymer ?
#
loop_
_entity_poly.entity_id
_entity_poly.type
_entity_poly.pdbx_seq_one_letter_code
_entity_poly.pdbx_strand_id
1 'polypeptide(L)'
;MVEEHSSAPPPSSVPSPPGTLDLNAWLAFSLASPHEVERRLALDEIGFQGLTEAFVDDLQRLAATDPAAACRTAAARLLERARQAAAARPVETIELTPERTRALLEVGEDALQQVVLRSLRKAPAPEILDTWRAHLPSEENAEVIGVGLTLLARHGRPEDASLALLFSSHPSASVVKTAIDLLHGQNPGQFKEGIVRFLTSDDLEIRLHTIRKLRTFDPREAQTYLRSLLAARDPFIRQRALRELLLVPFAESEALYLAYLAAEPLPLLLVLAGSAVAMNPAPDLPPKLYDVFLSARDLRARILQLVINQLLVSIKASGILQEPIETYLETLKSTLQKRKLWVTARLALADLDHDDPEVRLAAIDKLSQARSFPKVQEALERREAIETVDEVREALARALGREKESFTIAGFRARIKDGSFYGLDPRVQKRFISAIADEDSFREARDIIGIAVVADLERGVLLHLLDRIAAHGRQWDPKCLFRYLKSDDPGILAAALRAIGRLDLDAIAYEIPNLLRHDDFRVKMAALELYLVSDKASALQYLIGMLKAQQVKIRKNGLALLATVDYPSAERILLDYFPVEKNLEAKLQAGFILAANPTLEGIQVLYAGCHDERGALLPPFQDLWESALEAAVPLLAPDAATLLASCRSRRSAEQTAAAAEPPTYAFKKITAATNKNLFAEKDAQPTEGLGAELRVPEPPAALEQAAGAVERYRMPLAAAAVVLLAVGLWWIAGDRLLGPGAGGGGPAVVHEARANRMEEGSRDVPAMVAGRRGGSSSFISGRSYAQVMKAMDAERQSVSEEFHRKNKEALREVLMQMLDDPSYKGYGEFYLNENCAKGMEAIEQGDLAEARTYLRKALDDPTISEEARVIVCQGLMQVGFELGDKESLQKALETFLATIPEKDLPKGYDRMRIKEAFSGLERLHDVTPEQYKVILQTLAQKYPGKVSPAMQEQMLEGFKQMQNRFRK
;
A
#
# COMPACT_ATOMS: atom_id res chain seq x y z
N MET A 1 -7.50 10.83 -75.07
CA MET A 1 -7.92 11.30 -73.74
C MET A 1 -8.52 10.11 -73.02
N VAL A 2 -7.71 9.44 -72.22
CA VAL A 2 -8.13 8.35 -71.31
C VAL A 2 -7.70 8.87 -69.94
N GLU A 3 -8.69 9.22 -69.12
CA GLU A 3 -8.45 9.73 -67.77
C GLU A 3 -8.00 8.57 -66.86
N GLU A 4 -6.81 8.71 -66.29
CA GLU A 4 -6.29 7.90 -65.21
C GLU A 4 -7.12 8.16 -63.94
N HIS A 5 -7.92 7.18 -63.54
CA HIS A 5 -8.38 7.09 -62.15
C HIS A 5 -7.20 6.71 -61.26
N SER A 6 -6.59 7.74 -60.69
CA SER A 6 -5.68 7.64 -59.54
C SER A 6 -6.39 6.94 -58.39
N SER A 7 -6.03 5.67 -58.17
CA SER A 7 -6.40 4.91 -56.99
C SER A 7 -5.74 5.55 -55.77
N ALA A 8 -6.55 6.18 -54.93
CA ALA A 8 -6.10 6.61 -53.61
C ALA A 8 -5.49 5.40 -52.87
N PRO A 9 -4.31 5.56 -52.22
CA PRO A 9 -3.72 4.50 -51.44
C PRO A 9 -4.70 4.04 -50.35
N PRO A 10 -4.76 2.73 -50.05
CA PRO A 10 -5.65 2.22 -49.01
C PRO A 10 -5.37 2.94 -47.68
N PRO A 11 -6.40 3.13 -46.83
CA PRO A 11 -6.23 3.79 -45.53
C PRO A 11 -5.10 3.12 -44.76
N SER A 12 -4.16 3.93 -44.29
CA SER A 12 -2.96 3.53 -43.54
C SER A 12 -3.30 2.45 -42.51
N SER A 13 -2.71 1.27 -42.68
CA SER A 13 -2.75 0.18 -41.71
C SER A 13 -2.46 0.73 -40.31
N VAL A 14 -3.36 0.49 -39.37
CA VAL A 14 -3.16 0.87 -37.96
C VAL A 14 -1.79 0.34 -37.50
N PRO A 15 -0.91 1.19 -36.94
CA PRO A 15 0.41 0.75 -36.50
C PRO A 15 0.27 -0.41 -35.51
N SER A 16 1.18 -1.37 -35.57
CA SER A 16 1.19 -2.46 -34.58
C SER A 16 1.51 -1.90 -33.19
N PRO A 17 0.93 -2.45 -32.10
CA PRO A 17 1.23 -1.96 -30.76
C PRO A 17 2.71 -2.13 -30.43
N PRO A 18 3.32 -1.23 -29.63
CA PRO A 18 4.70 -1.37 -29.20
C PRO A 18 4.98 -2.69 -28.48
N GLY A 19 6.22 -3.20 -28.63
CA GLY A 19 6.69 -4.43 -27.99
C GLY A 19 7.29 -4.24 -26.59
N THR A 20 7.40 -2.99 -26.12
CA THR A 20 8.02 -2.60 -24.84
C THR A 20 7.13 -1.60 -24.12
N LEU A 21 7.43 -1.30 -22.85
CA LEU A 21 6.80 -0.22 -22.08
C LEU A 21 7.41 1.18 -22.36
N ASP A 22 8.09 1.36 -23.49
CA ASP A 22 8.63 2.68 -23.85
C ASP A 22 7.50 3.67 -24.08
N LEU A 23 7.37 4.65 -23.18
CA LEU A 23 6.31 5.64 -23.23
C LEU A 23 6.32 6.44 -24.53
N ASN A 24 7.49 6.74 -25.10
CA ASN A 24 7.53 7.49 -26.35
C ASN A 24 6.91 6.71 -27.52
N ALA A 25 7.15 5.40 -27.57
CA ALA A 25 6.54 4.52 -28.57
C ALA A 25 5.02 4.45 -28.38
N TRP A 26 4.53 4.42 -27.14
CA TRP A 26 3.09 4.43 -26.84
C TRP A 26 2.43 5.78 -27.11
N LEU A 27 3.14 6.90 -26.91
CA LEU A 27 2.68 8.23 -27.30
C LEU A 27 2.55 8.33 -28.81
N ALA A 28 3.55 7.90 -29.58
CA ALA A 28 3.49 7.87 -31.04
C ALA A 28 2.36 6.96 -31.56
N PHE A 29 2.22 5.76 -30.98
CA PHE A 29 1.10 4.85 -31.27
C PHE A 29 -0.27 5.53 -31.01
N SER A 30 -0.40 6.24 -29.89
CA SER A 30 -1.64 6.94 -29.52
C SER A 30 -1.92 8.15 -30.43
N LEU A 31 -0.89 8.89 -30.87
CA LEU A 31 -1.04 9.99 -31.84
C LEU A 31 -1.50 9.49 -33.23
N ALA A 32 -1.18 8.26 -33.59
CA ALA A 32 -1.63 7.60 -34.82
C ALA A 32 -3.00 6.89 -34.69
N SER A 33 -3.60 6.89 -33.49
CA SER A 33 -4.87 6.22 -33.23
C SER A 33 -6.03 6.84 -34.03
N PRO A 34 -7.01 6.04 -34.51
CA PRO A 34 -8.23 6.58 -35.10
C PRO A 34 -9.11 7.31 -34.08
N HIS A 35 -8.96 7.04 -32.77
CA HIS A 35 -9.78 7.62 -31.71
C HIS A 35 -9.25 8.98 -31.25
N GLU A 36 -10.09 10.02 -31.29
CA GLU A 36 -9.71 11.38 -30.87
C GLU A 36 -9.20 11.42 -29.42
N VAL A 37 -9.86 10.68 -28.51
CA VAL A 37 -9.52 10.66 -27.08
C VAL A 37 -8.07 10.23 -26.86
N GLU A 38 -7.61 9.18 -27.55
CA GLU A 38 -6.23 8.68 -27.42
C GLU A 38 -5.21 9.69 -27.95
N ARG A 39 -5.50 10.32 -29.10
CA ARG A 39 -4.65 11.38 -29.66
C ARG A 39 -4.55 12.56 -28.70
N ARG A 40 -5.65 13.00 -28.11
CA ARG A 40 -5.68 14.11 -27.15
C ARG A 40 -4.94 13.79 -25.85
N LEU A 41 -5.06 12.58 -25.32
CA LEU A 41 -4.30 12.16 -24.14
C LEU A 41 -2.79 12.17 -24.40
N ALA A 42 -2.37 11.74 -25.60
CA ALA A 42 -0.97 11.80 -26.02
C ALA A 42 -0.47 13.24 -26.16
N LEU A 43 -1.26 14.14 -26.76
CA LEU A 43 -0.92 15.56 -26.86
C LEU A 43 -0.81 16.20 -25.46
N ASP A 44 -1.73 15.89 -24.54
CA ASP A 44 -1.66 16.41 -23.17
C ASP A 44 -0.41 15.89 -22.43
N GLU A 45 -0.06 14.62 -22.64
CA GLU A 45 1.13 14.00 -22.03
C GLU A 45 2.43 14.58 -22.59
N ILE A 46 2.52 14.77 -23.91
CA ILE A 46 3.67 15.44 -24.55
C ILE A 46 3.78 16.88 -24.05
N GLY A 47 2.66 17.58 -23.91
CA GLY A 47 2.64 18.92 -23.33
C GLY A 47 3.13 18.97 -21.88
N PHE A 48 2.87 17.91 -21.10
CA PHE A 48 3.34 17.79 -19.73
C PHE A 48 4.82 17.43 -19.62
N GLN A 49 5.29 16.47 -20.43
CA GLN A 49 6.69 16.00 -20.42
C GLN A 49 7.65 16.94 -21.13
N GLY A 50 7.14 17.77 -22.03
CA GLY A 50 7.91 18.61 -22.93
C GLY A 50 8.08 17.94 -24.30
N LEU A 51 8.07 18.78 -25.34
CA LEU A 51 8.21 18.31 -26.71
C LEU A 51 9.64 17.84 -26.99
N THR A 52 9.77 16.61 -27.50
CA THR A 52 11.02 16.06 -28.04
C THR A 52 10.98 16.08 -29.57
N GLU A 53 12.16 16.03 -30.21
CA GLU A 53 12.27 15.97 -31.67
C GLU A 53 11.50 14.78 -32.27
N ALA A 54 11.37 13.69 -31.52
CA ALA A 54 10.68 12.46 -31.94
C ALA A 54 9.19 12.67 -32.30
N PHE A 55 8.54 13.71 -31.78
CA PHE A 55 7.12 13.96 -32.02
C PHE A 55 6.85 15.11 -33.00
N VAL A 56 7.88 15.84 -33.44
CA VAL A 56 7.68 17.07 -34.24
C VAL A 56 6.92 16.79 -35.53
N ASP A 57 7.29 15.74 -36.26
CA ASP A 57 6.65 15.38 -37.53
C ASP A 57 5.19 14.93 -37.31
N ASP A 58 4.94 14.12 -36.27
CA ASP A 58 3.59 13.69 -35.91
C ASP A 58 2.71 14.90 -35.54
N LEU A 59 3.22 15.85 -34.76
CA LEU A 59 2.50 17.06 -34.37
C LEU A 59 2.24 17.97 -35.58
N GLN A 60 3.18 18.10 -36.51
CA GLN A 60 2.98 18.89 -37.74
C GLN A 60 1.87 18.26 -38.60
N ARG A 61 1.89 16.94 -38.77
CA ARG A 61 0.82 16.20 -39.46
C ARG A 61 -0.52 16.44 -38.78
N LEU A 62 -0.60 16.25 -37.46
CA LEU A 62 -1.85 16.43 -36.71
C LEU A 62 -2.36 17.87 -36.79
N ALA A 63 -1.49 18.87 -36.65
CA ALA A 63 -1.87 20.28 -36.76
C ALA A 63 -2.47 20.62 -38.14
N ALA A 64 -1.97 19.99 -39.21
CA ALA A 64 -2.41 20.24 -40.58
C ALA A 64 -3.67 19.45 -40.98
N THR A 65 -3.74 18.16 -40.63
CA THR A 65 -4.69 17.22 -41.27
C THR A 65 -5.57 16.41 -40.31
N ASP A 66 -5.42 16.54 -38.98
CA ASP A 66 -6.27 15.78 -38.05
C ASP A 66 -7.75 16.14 -38.25
N PRO A 67 -8.68 15.18 -38.30
CA PRO A 67 -10.11 15.47 -38.44
C PRO A 67 -10.67 16.29 -37.26
N ALA A 68 -10.17 16.07 -36.04
CA ALA A 68 -10.64 16.74 -34.83
C ALA A 68 -9.96 18.10 -34.61
N ALA A 69 -10.77 19.16 -34.55
CA ALA A 69 -10.28 20.54 -34.35
C ALA A 69 -9.51 20.72 -33.03
N ALA A 70 -9.91 20.00 -31.98
CA ALA A 70 -9.24 20.02 -30.69
C ALA A 70 -7.79 19.50 -30.80
N CYS A 71 -7.56 18.39 -31.51
CA CYS A 71 -6.23 17.84 -31.76
C CYS A 71 -5.37 18.81 -32.59
N ARG A 72 -5.91 19.36 -33.67
CA ARG A 72 -5.19 20.35 -34.52
C ARG A 72 -4.70 21.53 -33.69
N THR A 73 -5.60 22.10 -32.89
CA THR A 73 -5.31 23.26 -32.05
C THR A 73 -4.28 22.93 -30.97
N ALA A 74 -4.40 21.78 -30.30
CA ALA A 74 -3.45 21.35 -29.27
C ALA A 74 -2.04 21.11 -29.86
N ALA A 75 -1.95 20.41 -31.00
CA ALA A 75 -0.68 20.17 -31.68
C ALA A 75 0.00 21.47 -32.13
N ALA A 76 -0.76 22.40 -32.72
CA ALA A 76 -0.26 23.71 -33.13
C ALA A 76 0.30 24.51 -31.92
N ARG A 77 -0.42 24.52 -30.80
CA ARG A 77 0.03 25.19 -29.56
C ARG A 77 1.32 24.59 -29.01
N LEU A 78 1.48 23.25 -29.05
CA LEU A 78 2.71 22.60 -28.60
C LEU A 78 3.92 22.97 -29.46
N LEU A 79 3.74 23.00 -30.79
CA LEU A 79 4.76 23.43 -31.74
C LEU A 79 5.14 24.91 -31.55
N GLU A 80 4.15 25.77 -31.32
CA GLU A 80 4.37 27.20 -31.06
C GLU A 80 5.14 27.41 -29.76
N ARG A 81 4.74 26.76 -28.66
CA ARG A 81 5.44 26.80 -27.37
C ARG A 81 6.89 26.33 -27.51
N ALA A 82 7.15 25.26 -28.25
CA ALA A 82 8.52 24.78 -28.47
C ALA A 82 9.38 25.79 -29.24
N ARG A 83 8.81 26.50 -30.23
CA ARG A 83 9.50 27.58 -30.95
C ARG A 83 9.81 28.78 -30.05
N GLN A 84 8.86 29.15 -29.18
CA GLN A 84 9.04 30.24 -28.21
C GLN A 84 10.12 29.90 -27.18
N ALA A 85 10.10 28.68 -26.64
CA ALA A 85 11.10 28.20 -25.68
C ALA A 85 12.52 28.18 -26.27
N ALA A 86 12.66 27.84 -27.56
CA ALA A 86 13.95 27.88 -28.26
C ALA A 86 14.49 29.31 -28.48
N ALA A 87 13.62 30.32 -28.45
CA ALA A 87 13.97 31.73 -28.64
C ALA A 87 14.30 32.47 -27.32
N ALA A 88 14.11 31.84 -26.16
CA ALA A 88 14.30 32.46 -24.86
C ALA A 88 15.79 32.74 -24.57
N ARG A 89 16.14 34.01 -24.27
CA ARG A 89 17.49 34.42 -23.88
C ARG A 89 17.74 34.16 -22.38
N PRO A 90 18.99 33.88 -21.97
CA PRO A 90 19.32 33.74 -20.55
C PRO A 90 19.14 35.09 -19.84
N VAL A 91 18.31 35.10 -18.80
CA VAL A 91 18.05 36.28 -17.97
C VAL A 91 18.99 36.26 -16.75
N GLU A 92 19.58 37.41 -16.44
CA GLU A 92 20.39 37.63 -15.24
C GLU A 92 19.52 37.64 -13.97
N THR A 93 20.13 37.36 -12.82
CA THR A 93 19.42 37.33 -11.53
C THR A 93 19.01 38.75 -11.13
N ILE A 94 17.72 38.97 -10.96
CA ILE A 94 17.12 40.29 -10.72
C ILE A 94 16.16 40.21 -9.52
N GLU A 95 16.15 41.22 -8.66
CA GLU A 95 15.17 41.35 -7.57
C GLU A 95 13.76 41.69 -8.08
N LEU A 96 12.74 41.00 -7.57
CA LEU A 96 11.34 41.10 -8.02
C LEU A 96 10.53 42.10 -7.19
N THR A 97 10.43 43.34 -7.67
CA THR A 97 9.40 44.31 -7.24
C THR A 97 8.16 44.21 -8.13
N PRO A 98 6.96 44.63 -7.68
CA PRO A 98 5.73 44.54 -8.49
C PRO A 98 5.85 45.19 -9.88
N GLU A 99 6.44 46.38 -9.93
CA GLU A 99 6.69 47.14 -11.16
C GLU A 99 7.62 46.40 -12.12
N ARG A 100 8.66 45.75 -11.57
CA ARG A 100 9.64 45.02 -12.36
C ARG A 100 9.10 43.67 -12.83
N THR A 101 8.25 43.01 -12.04
CA THR A 101 7.48 41.85 -12.49
C THR A 101 6.59 42.20 -13.67
N ARG A 102 5.88 43.34 -13.61
CA ARG A 102 5.06 43.82 -14.74
C ARG A 102 5.90 44.11 -15.98
N ALA A 103 7.05 44.76 -15.83
CA ALA A 103 7.98 45.01 -16.94
C ALA A 103 8.55 43.70 -17.53
N LEU A 104 8.77 42.67 -16.71
CA LEU A 104 9.25 41.37 -17.18
C LEU A 104 8.16 40.58 -17.94
N LEU A 105 6.88 40.76 -17.59
CA LEU A 105 5.77 40.18 -18.34
C LEU A 105 5.68 40.72 -19.76
N GLU A 106 6.03 41.99 -19.98
CA GLU A 106 6.10 42.59 -21.31
C GLU A 106 7.22 41.97 -22.18
N VAL A 107 8.24 41.39 -21.56
CA VAL A 107 9.38 40.72 -22.23
C VAL A 107 9.09 39.23 -22.53
N GLY A 108 8.15 38.61 -21.82
CA GLY A 108 7.64 37.25 -22.05
C GLY A 108 7.63 36.36 -20.80
N GLU A 109 6.63 35.46 -20.70
CA GLU A 109 6.39 34.58 -19.53
C GLU A 109 7.59 33.70 -19.14
N ASP A 110 8.31 33.12 -20.12
CA ASP A 110 9.43 32.20 -19.86
C ASP A 110 10.61 32.89 -19.13
N ALA A 111 10.88 34.15 -19.49
CA ALA A 111 11.88 34.99 -18.86
C ALA A 111 11.50 35.28 -17.39
N LEU A 112 10.22 35.60 -17.15
CA LEU A 112 9.72 35.82 -15.80
C LEU A 112 9.81 34.54 -14.95
N GLN A 113 9.40 33.39 -15.46
CA GLN A 113 9.44 32.12 -14.71
C GLN A 113 10.85 31.79 -14.21
N GLN A 114 11.89 31.98 -15.04
CA GLN A 114 13.27 31.75 -14.62
C GLN A 114 13.72 32.73 -13.52
N VAL A 115 13.35 34.01 -13.64
CA VAL A 115 13.68 35.02 -12.63
C VAL A 115 12.95 34.74 -11.31
N VAL A 116 11.68 34.36 -11.36
CA VAL A 116 10.88 33.95 -10.20
C VAL A 116 11.49 32.75 -9.50
N LEU A 117 11.83 31.68 -10.22
CA LEU A 117 12.45 30.49 -9.63
C LEU A 117 13.79 30.79 -8.94
N ARG A 118 14.60 31.70 -9.50
CA ARG A 118 15.86 32.13 -8.87
C ARG A 118 15.62 33.00 -7.64
N SER A 119 14.69 33.94 -7.75
CA SER A 119 14.35 34.87 -6.67
C SER A 119 13.71 34.15 -5.49
N LEU A 120 12.97 33.07 -5.72
CA LEU A 120 12.41 32.26 -4.64
C LEU A 120 13.48 31.58 -3.78
N ARG A 121 14.71 31.37 -4.28
CA ARG A 121 15.78 30.70 -3.50
C ARG A 121 16.30 31.54 -2.35
N LYS A 122 16.32 32.88 -2.50
CA LYS A 122 16.81 33.81 -1.48
C LYS A 122 15.64 34.61 -0.93
N ALA A 123 15.63 34.86 0.37
CA ALA A 123 14.65 35.77 0.94
C ALA A 123 14.89 37.18 0.39
N PRO A 124 13.89 37.84 -0.23
CA PRO A 124 14.01 39.23 -0.63
C PRO A 124 14.07 40.16 0.59
N ALA A 125 14.51 41.39 0.39
CA ALA A 125 14.53 42.39 1.46
C ALA A 125 13.12 42.60 2.06
N PRO A 126 12.98 42.82 3.39
CA PRO A 126 11.68 43.01 4.04
C PRO A 126 10.83 44.11 3.39
N GLU A 127 11.48 45.20 2.96
CA GLU A 127 10.86 46.35 2.27
C GLU A 127 10.17 45.94 0.95
N ILE A 128 10.74 44.96 0.24
CA ILE A 128 10.16 44.42 -1.00
C ILE A 128 8.89 43.63 -0.67
N LEU A 129 8.90 42.84 0.41
CA LEU A 129 7.71 42.10 0.85
C LEU A 129 6.61 43.06 1.31
N ASP A 130 6.95 44.15 2.00
CA ASP A 130 5.99 45.19 2.39
C ASP A 130 5.40 45.91 1.18
N THR A 131 6.21 46.13 0.14
CA THR A 131 5.73 46.67 -1.15
C THR A 131 4.70 45.72 -1.80
N TRP A 132 4.97 44.41 -1.80
CA TRP A 132 4.01 43.41 -2.30
C TRP A 132 2.71 43.37 -1.49
N ARG A 133 2.78 43.45 -0.16
CA ARG A 133 1.59 43.49 0.72
C ARG A 133 0.68 44.67 0.40
N ALA A 134 1.26 45.84 0.19
CA ALA A 134 0.52 47.06 -0.14
C ALA A 134 -0.07 47.02 -1.56
N HIS A 135 0.65 46.41 -2.50
CA HIS A 135 0.28 46.41 -3.93
C HIS A 135 -0.79 45.38 -4.28
N LEU A 136 -0.73 44.18 -3.69
CA LEU A 136 -1.60 43.05 -4.04
C LEU A 136 -3.10 43.37 -4.05
N PRO A 137 -3.69 44.03 -3.02
CA PRO A 137 -5.13 44.30 -2.99
C PRO A 137 -5.66 45.16 -4.15
N SER A 138 -4.78 45.92 -4.81
CA SER A 138 -5.13 46.80 -5.95
C SER A 138 -4.72 46.25 -7.31
N GLU A 139 -4.05 45.10 -7.37
CA GLU A 139 -3.57 44.52 -8.62
C GLU A 139 -4.67 43.69 -9.30
N GLU A 140 -4.79 43.83 -10.62
CA GLU A 140 -5.74 43.08 -11.45
C GLU A 140 -5.04 42.02 -12.31
N ASN A 141 -3.74 42.18 -12.59
CA ASN A 141 -3.00 41.24 -13.40
C ASN A 141 -2.74 39.93 -12.65
N ALA A 142 -3.37 38.85 -13.11
CA ALA A 142 -3.30 37.53 -12.48
C ALA A 142 -1.87 36.97 -12.31
N GLU A 143 -0.97 37.26 -13.23
CA GLU A 143 0.41 36.77 -13.17
C GLU A 143 1.23 37.53 -12.13
N VAL A 144 1.04 38.86 -12.06
CA VAL A 144 1.66 39.70 -11.02
C VAL A 144 1.15 39.30 -9.64
N ILE A 145 -0.16 39.10 -9.49
CA ILE A 145 -0.77 38.59 -8.25
C ILE A 145 -0.16 37.24 -7.87
N GLY A 146 -0.08 36.31 -8.82
CA GLY A 146 0.48 34.98 -8.58
C GLY A 146 1.93 35.02 -8.08
N VAL A 147 2.78 35.88 -8.65
CA VAL A 147 4.16 36.07 -8.18
C VAL A 147 4.20 36.62 -6.76
N GLY A 148 3.43 37.69 -6.49
CA GLY A 148 3.38 38.30 -5.15
C GLY A 148 2.91 37.33 -4.07
N LEU A 149 1.83 36.58 -4.34
CA LEU A 149 1.33 35.55 -3.43
C LEU A 149 2.34 34.43 -3.22
N THR A 150 3.07 34.01 -4.26
CA THR A 150 4.11 32.98 -4.14
C THR A 150 5.28 33.45 -3.27
N LEU A 151 5.70 34.71 -3.41
CA LEU A 151 6.75 35.31 -2.58
C LEU A 151 6.31 35.36 -1.11
N LEU A 152 5.09 35.82 -0.82
CA LEU A 152 4.55 35.84 0.54
C LEU A 152 4.32 34.43 1.09
N ALA A 153 3.93 33.45 0.27
CA ALA A 153 3.77 32.08 0.73
C ALA A 153 5.09 31.50 1.26
N ARG A 154 6.21 31.84 0.62
CA ARG A 154 7.54 31.32 0.97
C ARG A 154 8.28 32.13 2.03
N HIS A 155 8.17 33.46 1.98
CA HIS A 155 8.98 34.39 2.80
C HIS A 155 8.14 35.37 3.63
N GLY A 156 6.81 35.26 3.57
CA GLY A 156 5.89 36.12 4.31
C GLY A 156 5.79 35.76 5.80
N ARG A 157 4.79 36.38 6.46
CA ARG A 157 4.47 36.22 7.88
C ARG A 157 3.06 35.63 8.04
N PRO A 158 2.70 35.08 9.21
CA PRO A 158 1.36 34.52 9.46
C PRO A 158 0.20 35.48 9.17
N GLU A 159 0.39 36.79 9.35
CA GLU A 159 -0.64 37.81 9.07
C GLU A 159 -0.98 37.92 7.57
N ASP A 160 -0.03 37.55 6.69
CA ASP A 160 -0.20 37.59 5.24
C ASP A 160 -1.23 36.57 4.74
N ALA A 161 -1.55 35.54 5.55
CA ALA A 161 -2.58 34.56 5.23
C ALA A 161 -3.96 35.22 4.96
N SER A 162 -4.25 36.35 5.60
CA SER A 162 -5.48 37.10 5.38
C SER A 162 -5.61 37.62 3.93
N LEU A 163 -4.50 37.95 3.27
CA LEU A 163 -4.50 38.40 1.88
C LEU A 163 -4.95 37.29 0.92
N ALA A 164 -4.61 36.04 1.22
CA ALA A 164 -5.03 34.91 0.40
C ALA A 164 -6.55 34.73 0.34
N LEU A 165 -7.29 35.17 1.37
CA LEU A 165 -8.76 35.10 1.37
C LEU A 165 -9.37 36.00 0.28
N LEU A 166 -8.75 37.15 -0.01
CA LEU A 166 -9.18 38.06 -1.07
C LEU A 166 -9.13 37.40 -2.45
N PHE A 167 -8.15 36.53 -2.66
CA PHE A 167 -7.90 35.87 -3.95
C PHE A 167 -8.48 34.45 -4.04
N SER A 168 -9.17 33.99 -2.99
CA SER A 168 -9.68 32.62 -2.91
C SER A 168 -10.81 32.30 -3.90
N SER A 169 -11.43 33.32 -4.49
CA SER A 169 -12.47 33.21 -5.53
C SER A 169 -12.07 33.88 -6.85
N HIS A 170 -10.78 34.08 -7.06
CA HIS A 170 -10.26 34.70 -8.28
C HIS A 170 -10.53 33.82 -9.52
N PRO A 171 -10.86 34.40 -10.70
CA PRO A 171 -11.19 33.61 -11.91
C PRO A 171 -10.01 32.80 -12.45
N SER A 172 -8.77 33.24 -12.22
CA SER A 172 -7.57 32.49 -12.59
C SER A 172 -7.22 31.41 -11.55
N ALA A 173 -7.16 30.16 -11.99
CA ALA A 173 -6.74 29.03 -11.17
C ALA A 173 -5.30 29.16 -10.65
N SER A 174 -4.39 29.82 -11.38
CA SER A 174 -3.01 30.05 -10.92
C SER A 174 -2.96 30.92 -9.66
N VAL A 175 -3.78 31.98 -9.62
CA VAL A 175 -3.93 32.86 -8.47
C VAL A 175 -4.54 32.12 -7.28
N VAL A 176 -5.59 31.31 -7.50
CA VAL A 176 -6.19 30.55 -6.40
C VAL A 176 -5.21 29.51 -5.82
N LYS A 177 -4.43 28.83 -6.67
CA LYS A 177 -3.39 27.87 -6.21
C LYS A 177 -2.32 28.55 -5.34
N THR A 178 -1.86 29.73 -5.74
CA THR A 178 -0.87 30.51 -4.97
C THR A 178 -1.47 31.10 -3.68
N ALA A 179 -2.75 31.48 -3.69
CA ALA A 179 -3.48 31.82 -2.47
C ALA A 179 -3.61 30.62 -1.50
N ILE A 180 -3.88 29.42 -2.03
CA ILE A 180 -3.86 28.18 -1.25
C ILE A 180 -2.46 27.93 -0.65
N ASP A 181 -1.39 28.13 -1.43
CA ASP A 181 -0.01 28.01 -0.94
C ASP A 181 0.28 28.98 0.21
N LEU A 182 -0.18 30.23 0.10
CA LEU A 182 -0.04 31.25 1.15
C LEU A 182 -0.80 30.87 2.42
N LEU A 183 -2.07 30.45 2.29
CA LEU A 183 -2.85 29.96 3.44
C LEU A 183 -2.18 28.76 4.11
N HIS A 184 -1.80 27.76 3.32
CA HIS A 184 -1.21 26.53 3.83
C HIS A 184 0.14 26.77 4.52
N GLY A 185 0.99 27.62 3.93
CA GLY A 185 2.32 27.92 4.44
C GLY A 185 2.32 28.82 5.68
N GLN A 186 1.45 29.83 5.72
CA GLN A 186 1.50 30.86 6.76
C GLN A 186 0.45 30.66 7.87
N ASN A 187 -0.70 30.04 7.58
CA ASN A 187 -1.73 29.75 8.58
C ASN A 187 -2.50 28.44 8.29
N PRO A 188 -1.94 27.28 8.72
CA PRO A 188 -2.57 25.98 8.51
C PRO A 188 -3.98 25.85 9.12
N GLY A 189 -4.28 26.60 10.19
CA GLY A 189 -5.61 26.63 10.81
C GLY A 189 -6.66 27.19 9.87
N GLN A 190 -6.43 28.40 9.35
CA GLN A 190 -7.31 29.03 8.36
C GLN A 190 -7.40 28.22 7.06
N PHE A 191 -6.31 27.57 6.64
CA PHE A 191 -6.36 26.63 5.53
C PHE A 191 -7.34 25.49 5.79
N LYS A 192 -7.27 24.83 6.96
CA LYS A 192 -8.18 23.73 7.33
C LYS A 192 -9.64 24.16 7.41
N GLU A 193 -9.92 25.37 7.91
CA GLU A 193 -11.27 25.93 7.94
C GLU A 193 -11.82 26.18 6.53
N GLY A 194 -10.98 26.71 5.63
CA GLY A 194 -11.35 27.04 4.26
C GLY A 194 -11.23 25.89 3.25
N ILE A 195 -10.61 24.77 3.59
CA ILE A 195 -10.18 23.75 2.60
C ILE A 195 -11.35 23.16 1.80
N VAL A 196 -12.52 23.03 2.43
CA VAL A 196 -13.72 22.44 1.81
C VAL A 196 -14.06 23.14 0.50
N ARG A 197 -14.00 24.48 0.47
CA ARG A 197 -14.33 25.28 -0.73
C ARG A 197 -13.43 24.94 -1.92
N PHE A 198 -12.17 24.62 -1.63
CA PHE A 198 -11.17 24.33 -2.66
C PHE A 198 -11.26 22.86 -3.12
N LEU A 199 -11.57 21.93 -2.20
CA LEU A 199 -11.85 20.53 -2.52
C LEU A 199 -13.11 20.36 -3.38
N THR A 200 -14.06 21.30 -3.27
CA THR A 200 -15.31 21.32 -4.04
C THR A 200 -15.27 22.28 -5.24
N SER A 201 -14.10 22.83 -5.59
CA SER A 201 -13.95 23.70 -6.75
C SER A 201 -14.34 22.99 -8.04
N ASP A 202 -15.03 23.69 -8.95
CA ASP A 202 -15.35 23.14 -10.27
C ASP A 202 -14.08 23.00 -11.14
N ASP A 203 -13.04 23.80 -10.86
CA ASP A 203 -11.73 23.69 -11.49
C ASP A 203 -10.90 22.51 -10.92
N LEU A 204 -10.49 21.59 -11.81
CA LEU A 204 -9.71 20.41 -11.45
C LEU A 204 -8.31 20.73 -10.92
N GLU A 205 -7.63 21.75 -11.45
CA GLU A 205 -6.28 22.11 -11.00
C GLU A 205 -6.30 22.63 -9.57
N ILE A 206 -7.31 23.43 -9.22
CA ILE A 206 -7.52 23.89 -7.83
C ILE A 206 -7.75 22.69 -6.91
N ARG A 207 -8.61 21.74 -7.31
CA ARG A 207 -8.88 20.53 -6.52
C ARG A 207 -7.62 19.69 -6.31
N LEU A 208 -6.90 19.35 -7.37
CA LEU A 208 -5.67 18.54 -7.31
C LEU A 208 -4.60 19.22 -6.44
N HIS A 209 -4.40 20.53 -6.60
CA HIS A 209 -3.48 21.29 -5.76
C HIS A 209 -3.88 21.27 -4.28
N THR A 210 -5.17 21.40 -3.99
CA THR A 210 -5.71 21.31 -2.63
C THR A 210 -5.51 19.93 -2.03
N ILE A 211 -5.75 18.87 -2.80
CA ILE A 211 -5.51 17.47 -2.38
C ILE A 211 -4.03 17.25 -2.06
N ARG A 212 -3.12 17.83 -2.86
CA ARG A 212 -1.69 17.80 -2.59
C ARG A 212 -1.33 18.47 -1.26
N LYS A 213 -1.99 19.58 -0.91
CA LYS A 213 -1.81 20.24 0.39
C LYS A 213 -2.43 19.46 1.54
N LEU A 214 -3.63 18.91 1.35
CA LEU A 214 -4.30 18.04 2.32
C LEU A 214 -3.38 16.88 2.73
N ARG A 215 -2.67 16.28 1.76
CA ARG A 215 -1.75 15.15 2.00
C ARG A 215 -0.68 15.44 3.04
N THR A 216 -0.27 16.69 3.22
CA THR A 216 0.80 17.07 4.16
C THR A 216 0.40 16.87 5.63
N PHE A 217 -0.89 16.83 5.96
CA PHE A 217 -1.38 16.62 7.32
C PHE A 217 -2.48 15.55 7.42
N ASP A 218 -3.12 15.18 6.31
CA ASP A 218 -4.10 14.10 6.24
C ASP A 218 -3.96 13.29 4.93
N PRO A 219 -2.92 12.43 4.84
CA PRO A 219 -2.64 11.64 3.63
C PRO A 219 -3.75 10.65 3.30
N ARG A 220 -4.45 10.10 4.31
CA ARG A 220 -5.54 9.13 4.11
C ARG A 220 -6.75 9.77 3.43
N GLU A 221 -7.12 10.95 3.87
CA GLU A 221 -8.22 11.69 3.27
C GLU A 221 -7.86 12.14 1.84
N ALA A 222 -6.63 12.64 1.64
CA ALA A 222 -6.12 12.99 0.31
C ALA A 222 -6.16 11.81 -0.68
N GLN A 223 -5.78 10.60 -0.24
CA GLN A 223 -5.88 9.39 -1.05
C GLN A 223 -7.33 9.05 -1.42
N THR A 224 -8.29 9.31 -0.53
CA THR A 224 -9.71 9.09 -0.81
C THR A 224 -10.21 10.01 -1.93
N TYR A 225 -9.80 11.28 -1.91
CA TYR A 225 -10.06 12.20 -3.03
C TYR A 225 -9.37 11.76 -4.33
N LEU A 226 -8.09 11.40 -4.28
CA LEU A 226 -7.36 10.92 -5.47
C LEU A 226 -8.02 9.67 -6.07
N ARG A 227 -8.42 8.71 -5.23
CA ARG A 227 -9.16 7.51 -5.67
C ARG A 227 -10.41 7.89 -6.44
N SER A 228 -11.17 8.86 -5.94
CA SER A 228 -12.39 9.32 -6.62
C SER A 228 -12.10 9.95 -7.99
N LEU A 229 -10.98 10.66 -8.12
CA LEU A 229 -10.56 11.25 -9.40
C LEU A 229 -10.02 10.20 -10.39
N LEU A 230 -9.33 9.18 -9.89
CA LEU A 230 -8.86 8.04 -10.68
C LEU A 230 -10.03 7.17 -11.18
N ALA A 231 -11.19 7.22 -10.53
CA ALA A 231 -12.41 6.53 -10.96
C ALA A 231 -13.35 7.39 -11.82
N ALA A 232 -12.95 8.63 -12.17
CA ALA A 232 -13.78 9.53 -12.96
C ALA A 232 -14.04 8.96 -14.38
N ARG A 233 -15.24 9.21 -14.94
CA ARG A 233 -15.59 8.79 -16.31
C ARG A 233 -14.69 9.47 -17.37
N ASP A 234 -14.34 10.74 -17.15
CA ASP A 234 -13.47 11.50 -18.04
C ASP A 234 -12.00 11.03 -17.92
N PRO A 235 -11.39 10.52 -19.01
CA PRO A 235 -9.99 10.08 -18.99
C PRO A 235 -8.98 11.22 -18.77
N PHE A 236 -9.32 12.47 -19.07
CA PHE A 236 -8.42 13.60 -18.80
C PHE A 236 -8.31 13.87 -17.29
N ILE A 237 -9.42 13.74 -16.55
CA ILE A 237 -9.40 13.80 -15.09
C ILE A 237 -8.53 12.67 -14.52
N ARG A 238 -8.71 11.44 -15.03
CA ARG A 238 -7.91 10.28 -14.59
C ARG A 238 -6.42 10.46 -14.88
N GLN A 239 -6.05 10.96 -16.06
CA GLN A 239 -4.66 11.26 -16.41
C GLN A 239 -4.02 12.25 -15.42
N ARG A 240 -4.74 13.34 -15.09
CA ARG A 240 -4.23 14.36 -14.16
C ARG A 240 -4.15 13.82 -12.72
N ALA A 241 -5.11 13.02 -12.29
CA ALA A 241 -5.06 12.35 -10.99
C ALA A 241 -3.90 11.34 -10.90
N LEU A 242 -3.62 10.61 -11.99
CA LEU A 242 -2.50 9.69 -12.09
C LEU A 242 -1.15 10.42 -11.97
N ARG A 243 -1.03 11.62 -12.55
CA ARG A 243 0.16 12.47 -12.37
C ARG A 243 0.35 12.91 -10.92
N GLU A 244 -0.73 13.26 -10.21
CA GLU A 244 -0.62 13.52 -8.77
C GLU A 244 -0.25 12.27 -7.98
N LEU A 245 -0.75 11.10 -8.38
CA LEU A 245 -0.43 9.83 -7.74
C LEU A 245 1.07 9.49 -7.85
N LEU A 246 1.72 9.83 -8.97
CA LEU A 246 3.18 9.67 -9.16
C LEU A 246 4.01 10.46 -8.14
N LEU A 247 3.42 11.49 -7.53
CA LEU A 247 4.08 12.29 -6.48
C LEU A 247 3.86 11.72 -5.07
N VAL A 248 3.09 10.63 -4.92
CA VAL A 248 2.83 9.95 -3.65
C VAL A 248 3.83 8.79 -3.52
N PRO A 249 4.46 8.59 -2.33
CA PRO A 249 5.31 7.42 -2.10
C PRO A 249 4.61 6.12 -2.51
N PHE A 250 5.28 5.27 -3.28
CA PHE A 250 4.65 4.08 -3.87
C PHE A 250 4.05 3.14 -2.83
N ALA A 251 4.72 2.95 -1.68
CA ALA A 251 4.20 2.14 -0.58
C ALA A 251 2.84 2.61 -0.04
N GLU A 252 2.51 3.90 -0.20
CA GLU A 252 1.22 4.47 0.20
C GLU A 252 0.17 4.43 -0.93
N SER A 253 0.60 4.33 -2.19
CA SER A 253 -0.25 4.41 -3.39
C SER A 253 -0.38 3.09 -4.17
N GLU A 254 0.32 2.03 -3.75
CA GLU A 254 0.34 0.72 -4.41
C GLU A 254 -1.07 0.18 -4.71
N ALA A 255 -1.94 0.16 -3.70
CA ALA A 255 -3.31 -0.33 -3.84
C ALA A 255 -4.12 0.49 -4.86
N LEU A 256 -3.88 1.81 -4.94
CA LEU A 256 -4.52 2.67 -5.94
C LEU A 256 -4.02 2.35 -7.35
N TYR A 257 -2.72 2.09 -7.53
CA TYR A 257 -2.18 1.66 -8.82
C TYR A 257 -2.74 0.32 -9.28
N LEU A 258 -2.80 -0.67 -8.38
CA LEU A 258 -3.31 -2.00 -8.71
C LEU A 258 -4.81 -1.94 -9.06
N ALA A 259 -5.61 -1.22 -8.26
CA ALA A 259 -7.03 -1.00 -8.57
C ALA A 259 -7.22 -0.24 -9.90
N TYR A 260 -6.36 0.75 -10.18
CA TYR A 260 -6.41 1.51 -11.44
C TYR A 260 -6.06 0.63 -12.65
N LEU A 261 -4.96 -0.14 -12.60
CA LEU A 261 -4.58 -1.11 -13.63
C LEU A 261 -5.66 -2.20 -13.83
N ALA A 262 -6.38 -2.52 -12.76
CA ALA A 262 -7.48 -3.47 -12.79
C ALA A 262 -8.74 -2.94 -13.48
N ALA A 263 -8.94 -1.63 -13.58
CA ALA A 263 -10.14 -1.05 -14.17
C ALA A 263 -9.90 -0.27 -15.48
N GLU A 264 -8.72 0.32 -15.67
CA GLU A 264 -8.47 1.25 -16.77
C GLU A 264 -8.49 0.55 -18.14
N PRO A 265 -9.32 1.01 -19.09
CA PRO A 265 -9.36 0.46 -20.44
C PRO A 265 -8.36 1.11 -21.40
N LEU A 266 -7.95 2.37 -21.17
CA LEU A 266 -7.18 3.12 -22.17
C LEU A 266 -5.69 2.72 -22.18
N PRO A 267 -5.13 2.34 -23.34
CA PRO A 267 -3.74 1.86 -23.45
C PRO A 267 -2.70 2.80 -22.85
N LEU A 268 -2.75 4.09 -23.19
CA LEU A 268 -1.77 5.06 -22.73
C LEU A 268 -1.80 5.25 -21.20
N LEU A 269 -2.99 5.28 -20.60
CA LEU A 269 -3.14 5.43 -19.15
C LEU A 269 -2.70 4.15 -18.40
N LEU A 270 -2.94 2.97 -18.97
CA LEU A 270 -2.39 1.71 -18.47
C LEU A 270 -0.86 1.69 -18.51
N VAL A 271 -0.25 2.20 -19.58
CA VAL A 271 1.21 2.29 -19.71
C VAL A 271 1.79 3.26 -18.67
N LEU A 272 1.16 4.43 -18.46
CA LEU A 272 1.61 5.39 -17.44
C LEU A 272 1.57 4.79 -16.03
N ALA A 273 0.45 4.17 -15.66
CA ALA A 273 0.30 3.52 -14.35
C ALA A 273 1.22 2.30 -14.21
N GLY A 274 1.32 1.49 -15.27
CA GLY A 274 2.12 0.26 -15.30
C GLY A 274 3.61 0.54 -15.22
N SER A 275 4.11 1.58 -15.89
CA SER A 275 5.49 2.05 -15.77
C SER A 275 5.81 2.50 -14.35
N ALA A 276 4.89 3.20 -13.68
CA ALA A 276 5.06 3.59 -12.28
C ALA A 276 5.24 2.36 -11.37
N VAL A 277 4.41 1.32 -11.54
CA VAL A 277 4.53 0.07 -10.79
C VAL A 277 5.85 -0.65 -11.13
N ALA A 278 6.21 -0.76 -12.40
CA ALA A 278 7.42 -1.46 -12.83
C ALA A 278 8.73 -0.80 -12.37
N MET A 279 8.71 0.50 -12.06
CA MET A 279 9.86 1.25 -11.50
C MET A 279 10.02 1.10 -9.98
N ASN A 280 9.05 0.48 -9.30
CA ASN A 280 9.07 0.26 -7.85
C ASN A 280 9.12 -1.25 -7.55
N PRO A 281 10.28 -1.92 -7.69
CA PRO A 281 10.38 -3.37 -7.53
C PRO A 281 10.09 -3.80 -6.09
N ALA A 282 9.13 -4.71 -5.93
CA ALA A 282 8.85 -5.38 -4.66
C ALA A 282 8.49 -6.86 -4.92
N PRO A 283 8.88 -7.79 -4.03
CA PRO A 283 8.73 -9.24 -4.25
C PRO A 283 7.28 -9.72 -4.29
N ASP A 284 6.35 -8.96 -3.72
CA ASP A 284 4.93 -9.25 -3.59
C ASP A 284 4.07 -8.59 -4.69
N LEU A 285 4.64 -7.72 -5.53
CA LEU A 285 3.93 -7.10 -6.65
C LEU A 285 3.62 -8.06 -7.81
N PRO A 286 4.54 -8.96 -8.24
CA PRO A 286 4.26 -9.88 -9.33
C PRO A 286 2.99 -10.73 -9.12
N PRO A 287 2.74 -11.36 -7.95
CA PRO A 287 1.49 -12.09 -7.74
C PRO A 287 0.25 -11.21 -7.87
N LYS A 288 0.27 -10.00 -7.28
CA LYS A 288 -0.84 -9.05 -7.33
C LYS A 288 -1.15 -8.60 -8.77
N LEU A 289 -0.13 -8.27 -9.55
CA LEU A 289 -0.30 -7.90 -10.97
C LEU A 289 -0.75 -9.09 -11.82
N TYR A 290 -0.28 -10.29 -11.52
CA TYR A 290 -0.66 -11.48 -12.26
C TYR A 290 -2.15 -11.80 -12.09
N ASP A 291 -2.73 -11.57 -10.89
CA ASP A 291 -4.18 -11.66 -10.69
C ASP A 291 -4.95 -10.69 -11.60
N VAL A 292 -4.48 -9.45 -11.72
CA VAL A 292 -5.06 -8.46 -12.63
C VAL A 292 -4.94 -8.92 -14.08
N PHE A 293 -3.75 -9.41 -14.48
CA PHE A 293 -3.46 -9.91 -15.82
C PHE A 293 -4.38 -11.08 -16.23
N LEU A 294 -4.67 -12.02 -15.33
CA LEU A 294 -5.54 -13.18 -15.63
C LEU A 294 -6.97 -12.77 -16.04
N SER A 295 -7.44 -11.62 -15.56
CA SER A 295 -8.75 -11.06 -15.91
C SER A 295 -8.73 -10.22 -17.21
N ALA A 296 -7.55 -9.86 -17.71
CA ALA A 296 -7.42 -8.98 -18.86
C ALA A 296 -7.57 -9.73 -20.19
N ARG A 297 -7.93 -8.97 -21.24
CA ARG A 297 -8.05 -9.43 -22.63
C ARG A 297 -7.34 -8.45 -23.58
N ASP A 298 -7.08 -8.92 -24.79
CA ASP A 298 -6.60 -8.11 -25.93
C ASP A 298 -5.37 -7.23 -25.62
N LEU A 299 -5.42 -5.98 -26.06
CA LEU A 299 -4.34 -5.01 -25.90
C LEU A 299 -4.00 -4.76 -24.43
N ARG A 300 -5.00 -4.80 -23.55
CA ARG A 300 -4.79 -4.64 -22.10
C ARG A 300 -3.99 -5.80 -21.51
N ALA A 301 -4.31 -7.04 -21.87
CA ALA A 301 -3.53 -8.20 -21.44
C ALA A 301 -2.08 -8.10 -21.94
N ARG A 302 -1.89 -7.65 -23.18
CA ARG A 302 -0.55 -7.39 -23.74
C ARG A 302 0.22 -6.34 -22.94
N ILE A 303 -0.39 -5.20 -22.60
CA ILE A 303 0.26 -4.15 -21.81
C ILE A 303 0.62 -4.66 -20.42
N LEU A 304 -0.31 -5.33 -19.72
CA LEU A 304 -0.04 -5.89 -18.39
C LEU A 304 1.08 -6.94 -18.41
N GLN A 305 1.18 -7.74 -19.47
CA GLN A 305 2.33 -8.64 -19.65
C GLN A 305 3.65 -7.88 -19.79
N LEU A 306 3.67 -6.75 -20.51
CA LEU A 306 4.85 -5.89 -20.60
C LEU A 306 5.20 -5.27 -19.23
N VAL A 307 4.20 -4.87 -18.44
CA VAL A 307 4.36 -4.38 -17.05
C VAL A 307 4.99 -5.46 -16.17
N ILE A 308 4.44 -6.67 -16.19
CA ILE A 308 4.97 -7.78 -15.40
C ILE A 308 6.41 -8.10 -15.80
N ASN A 309 6.70 -8.17 -17.10
CA ASN A 309 8.06 -8.45 -17.59
C ASN A 309 9.04 -7.35 -17.15
N GLN A 310 8.67 -6.08 -17.29
CA GLN A 310 9.52 -4.97 -16.87
C GLN A 310 9.72 -4.94 -15.35
N LEU A 311 8.67 -5.21 -14.58
CA LEU A 311 8.77 -5.34 -13.12
C LEU A 311 9.75 -6.45 -12.72
N LEU A 312 9.66 -7.62 -13.34
CA LEU A 312 10.55 -8.75 -13.04
C LEU A 312 12.01 -8.43 -13.40
N VAL A 313 12.23 -7.71 -14.52
CA VAL A 313 13.56 -7.19 -14.86
C VAL A 313 14.06 -6.21 -13.79
N SER A 314 13.21 -5.31 -13.29
CA SER A 314 13.56 -4.38 -12.20
C SER A 314 13.87 -5.11 -10.89
N ILE A 315 13.05 -6.10 -10.50
CA ILE A 315 13.27 -6.93 -9.31
C ILE A 315 14.59 -7.71 -9.45
N LYS A 316 14.86 -8.30 -10.60
CA LYS A 316 16.12 -9.00 -10.87
C LYS A 316 17.32 -8.05 -10.77
N ALA A 317 17.22 -6.87 -11.39
CA ALA A 317 18.28 -5.85 -11.38
C ALA A 317 18.56 -5.31 -9.97
N SER A 318 17.55 -5.26 -9.09
CA SER A 318 17.69 -4.86 -7.69
C SER A 318 18.30 -5.94 -6.78
N GLY A 319 18.49 -7.18 -7.28
CA GLY A 319 18.99 -8.30 -6.49
C GLY A 319 17.96 -8.94 -5.55
N ILE A 320 16.69 -8.53 -5.60
CA ILE A 320 15.61 -9.14 -4.82
C ILE A 320 15.34 -10.57 -5.30
N LEU A 321 15.34 -10.80 -6.63
CA LEU A 321 15.10 -12.13 -7.21
C LEU A 321 16.42 -12.82 -7.58
N GLN A 322 16.74 -13.94 -6.91
CA GLN A 322 17.98 -14.68 -7.15
C GLN A 322 17.87 -15.70 -8.28
N GLU A 323 16.70 -16.31 -8.46
CA GLU A 323 16.44 -17.27 -9.53
C GLU A 323 16.20 -16.62 -10.91
N PRO A 324 16.22 -17.39 -12.02
CA PRO A 324 15.83 -16.91 -13.34
C PRO A 324 14.35 -16.46 -13.40
N ILE A 325 14.05 -15.48 -14.24
CA ILE A 325 12.69 -14.91 -14.37
C ILE A 325 11.69 -15.97 -14.84
N GLU A 326 12.12 -16.86 -15.74
CA GLU A 326 11.30 -17.92 -16.32
C GLU A 326 10.85 -18.91 -15.24
N THR A 327 11.78 -19.35 -14.39
CA THR A 327 11.50 -20.27 -13.28
C THR A 327 10.58 -19.64 -12.22
N TYR A 328 10.81 -18.37 -11.90
CA TYR A 328 9.93 -17.62 -11.00
C TYR A 328 8.51 -17.52 -11.57
N LEU A 329 8.36 -17.21 -12.86
CA LEU A 329 7.05 -17.10 -13.52
C LEU A 329 6.28 -18.42 -13.54
N GLU A 330 6.94 -19.55 -13.80
CA GLU A 330 6.31 -20.87 -13.74
C GLU A 330 5.82 -21.20 -12.33
N THR A 331 6.67 -20.94 -11.33
CA THR A 331 6.34 -21.13 -9.91
C THR A 331 5.18 -20.23 -9.48
N LEU A 332 5.19 -18.97 -9.90
CA LEU A 332 4.15 -17.99 -9.63
C LEU A 332 2.81 -18.42 -10.23
N LYS A 333 2.79 -18.81 -11.52
CA LYS A 333 1.60 -19.31 -12.20
C LYS A 333 0.99 -20.51 -11.48
N SER A 334 1.83 -21.49 -11.14
CA SER A 334 1.42 -22.70 -10.40
C SER A 334 0.84 -22.35 -9.03
N THR A 335 1.49 -21.44 -8.30
CA THR A 335 1.06 -21.02 -6.96
C THR A 335 -0.27 -20.28 -6.99
N LEU A 336 -0.45 -19.34 -7.92
CA LEU A 336 -1.69 -18.57 -8.05
C LEU A 336 -2.86 -19.44 -8.53
N GLN A 337 -2.61 -20.37 -9.46
CA GLN A 337 -3.60 -21.35 -9.88
C GLN A 337 -4.04 -22.24 -8.72
N LYS A 338 -3.08 -22.78 -7.95
CA LYS A 338 -3.37 -23.55 -6.73
C LYS A 338 -4.19 -22.73 -5.73
N ARG A 339 -3.81 -21.48 -5.49
CA ARG A 339 -4.53 -20.58 -4.57
C ARG A 339 -5.98 -20.33 -5.02
N LYS A 340 -6.19 -20.00 -6.29
CA LYS A 340 -7.52 -19.79 -6.86
C LYS A 340 -8.38 -21.05 -6.81
N LEU A 341 -7.79 -22.20 -7.16
CA LEU A 341 -8.44 -23.50 -7.05
C LEU A 341 -8.82 -23.81 -5.60
N TRP A 342 -7.93 -23.52 -4.65
CA TRP A 342 -8.20 -23.74 -3.22
C TRP A 342 -9.35 -22.89 -2.69
N VAL A 343 -9.39 -21.59 -3.00
CA VAL A 343 -10.51 -20.71 -2.61
C VAL A 343 -11.83 -21.22 -3.19
N THR A 344 -11.82 -21.57 -4.47
CA THR A 344 -13.01 -22.10 -5.17
C THR A 344 -13.45 -23.44 -4.58
N ALA A 345 -12.50 -24.34 -4.31
CA ALA A 345 -12.75 -25.63 -3.71
C ALA A 345 -13.33 -25.46 -2.30
N ARG A 346 -12.77 -24.57 -1.48
CA ARG A 346 -13.27 -24.33 -0.12
C ARG A 346 -14.71 -23.83 -0.10
N LEU A 347 -15.09 -22.95 -1.04
CA LEU A 347 -16.48 -22.54 -1.21
C LEU A 347 -17.37 -23.72 -1.62
N ALA A 348 -16.88 -24.58 -2.53
CA ALA A 348 -17.61 -25.76 -3.00
C ALA A 348 -17.67 -26.93 -1.98
N LEU A 349 -16.75 -26.98 -1.01
CA LEU A 349 -16.75 -28.03 0.02
C LEU A 349 -18.01 -27.98 0.89
N ALA A 350 -18.56 -26.80 1.15
CA ALA A 350 -19.83 -26.67 1.87
C ALA A 350 -21.02 -27.19 1.04
N ASP A 351 -20.95 -27.05 -0.29
CA ASP A 351 -22.00 -27.44 -1.22
C ASP A 351 -22.07 -28.97 -1.44
N LEU A 352 -21.01 -29.71 -1.08
CA LEU A 352 -20.92 -31.17 -1.20
C LEU A 352 -21.95 -31.92 -0.33
N ASP A 353 -22.31 -31.34 0.81
CA ASP A 353 -23.27 -31.92 1.77
C ASP A 353 -24.68 -31.35 1.61
N HIS A 354 -24.93 -30.58 0.54
CA HIS A 354 -26.24 -29.99 0.28
C HIS A 354 -27.29 -31.06 -0.08
N ASP A 355 -28.55 -30.86 0.31
CA ASP A 355 -29.65 -31.82 0.08
C ASP A 355 -29.98 -32.02 -1.41
N ASP A 356 -29.87 -30.95 -2.20
CA ASP A 356 -30.09 -30.95 -3.66
C ASP A 356 -28.93 -31.64 -4.43
N PRO A 357 -29.21 -32.73 -5.20
CA PRO A 357 -28.22 -33.40 -6.03
C PRO A 357 -27.57 -32.50 -7.09
N GLU A 358 -28.27 -31.50 -7.64
CA GLU A 358 -27.68 -30.61 -8.66
C GLU A 358 -26.58 -29.73 -8.08
N VAL A 359 -26.79 -29.24 -6.85
CA VAL A 359 -25.79 -28.46 -6.11
C VAL A 359 -24.56 -29.32 -5.83
N ARG A 360 -24.77 -30.59 -5.43
CA ARG A 360 -23.66 -31.54 -5.24
C ARG A 360 -22.90 -31.83 -6.53
N LEU A 361 -23.59 -32.03 -7.66
CA LEU A 361 -22.96 -32.24 -8.96
C LEU A 361 -22.09 -31.03 -9.36
N ALA A 362 -22.62 -29.81 -9.19
CA ALA A 362 -21.87 -28.59 -9.45
C ALA A 362 -20.66 -28.43 -8.51
N ALA A 363 -20.79 -28.86 -7.25
CA ALA A 363 -19.69 -28.88 -6.29
C ALA A 363 -18.60 -29.89 -6.70
N ILE A 364 -18.99 -31.11 -7.07
CA ILE A 364 -18.07 -32.16 -7.51
C ILE A 364 -17.29 -31.73 -8.76
N ASP A 365 -17.96 -31.10 -9.72
CA ASP A 365 -17.31 -30.59 -10.93
C ASP A 365 -16.20 -29.57 -10.59
N LYS A 366 -16.50 -28.61 -9.71
CA LYS A 366 -15.50 -27.64 -9.21
C LYS A 366 -14.37 -28.31 -8.43
N LEU A 367 -14.70 -29.28 -7.56
CA LEU A 367 -13.74 -29.97 -6.69
C LEU A 367 -12.85 -30.95 -7.44
N SER A 368 -13.33 -31.51 -8.56
CA SER A 368 -12.54 -32.41 -9.40
C SER A 368 -11.25 -31.76 -9.91
N GLN A 369 -11.30 -30.44 -10.18
CA GLN A 369 -10.15 -29.63 -10.61
C GLN A 369 -9.14 -29.39 -9.48
N ALA A 370 -9.56 -29.58 -8.22
CA ALA A 370 -8.79 -29.33 -7.01
C ALA A 370 -8.40 -30.63 -6.28
N ARG A 371 -8.41 -31.78 -6.97
CA ARG A 371 -8.09 -33.10 -6.40
C ARG A 371 -6.70 -33.18 -5.75
N SER A 372 -5.76 -32.35 -6.19
CA SER A 372 -4.40 -32.31 -5.63
C SER A 372 -4.35 -31.88 -4.15
N PHE A 373 -5.44 -31.32 -3.61
CA PHE A 373 -5.53 -30.98 -2.18
C PHE A 373 -6.06 -32.17 -1.36
N PRO A 374 -5.33 -32.65 -0.33
CA PRO A 374 -5.75 -33.79 0.48
C PRO A 374 -7.16 -33.64 1.07
N LYS A 375 -7.47 -32.45 1.61
CA LYS A 375 -8.81 -32.15 2.16
C LYS A 375 -9.95 -32.30 1.14
N VAL A 376 -9.68 -31.99 -0.13
CA VAL A 376 -10.68 -32.15 -1.21
C VAL A 376 -10.86 -33.62 -1.54
N GLN A 377 -9.76 -34.36 -1.65
CA GLN A 377 -9.81 -35.80 -1.92
C GLN A 377 -10.56 -36.54 -0.80
N GLU A 378 -10.22 -36.28 0.46
CA GLU A 378 -10.90 -36.87 1.63
C GLU A 378 -12.40 -36.56 1.64
N ALA A 379 -12.79 -35.31 1.31
CA ALA A 379 -14.20 -34.91 1.25
C ALA A 379 -14.95 -35.65 0.13
N LEU A 380 -14.35 -35.77 -1.06
CA LEU A 380 -14.93 -36.50 -2.19
C LEU A 380 -15.09 -38.00 -1.87
N GLU A 381 -14.07 -38.63 -1.29
CA GLU A 381 -14.09 -40.05 -0.89
C GLU A 381 -15.14 -40.31 0.21
N ARG A 382 -15.21 -39.41 1.20
CA ARG A 382 -16.24 -39.48 2.26
C ARG A 382 -17.64 -39.38 1.68
N ARG A 383 -17.87 -38.49 0.71
CA ARG A 383 -19.18 -38.35 0.07
C ARG A 383 -19.53 -39.56 -0.79
N GLU A 384 -18.57 -40.10 -1.54
CA GLU A 384 -18.78 -41.29 -2.37
C GLU A 384 -19.27 -42.49 -1.55
N ALA A 385 -18.76 -42.66 -0.33
CA ALA A 385 -19.14 -43.76 0.56
C ALA A 385 -20.61 -43.71 1.02
N ILE A 386 -21.23 -42.52 1.03
CA ILE A 386 -22.60 -42.32 1.55
C ILE A 386 -23.60 -41.91 0.47
N GLU A 387 -23.16 -41.64 -0.76
CA GLU A 387 -24.02 -41.07 -1.81
C GLU A 387 -24.99 -42.10 -2.41
N THR A 388 -26.27 -41.77 -2.33
CA THR A 388 -27.37 -42.61 -2.81
C THR A 388 -27.72 -42.34 -4.27
N VAL A 389 -27.45 -41.14 -4.79
CA VAL A 389 -27.82 -40.75 -6.16
C VAL A 389 -26.78 -41.25 -7.16
N ASP A 390 -27.21 -42.06 -8.13
CA ASP A 390 -26.31 -42.71 -9.10
C ASP A 390 -25.51 -41.72 -9.95
N GLU A 391 -26.13 -40.64 -10.42
CA GLU A 391 -25.44 -39.59 -11.22
C GLU A 391 -24.30 -38.93 -10.44
N VAL A 392 -24.52 -38.68 -9.15
CA VAL A 392 -23.53 -38.07 -8.25
C VAL A 392 -22.40 -39.06 -7.97
N ARG A 393 -22.72 -40.35 -7.77
CA ARG A 393 -21.73 -41.42 -7.57
C ARG A 393 -20.81 -41.58 -8.77
N GLU A 394 -21.35 -41.47 -9.99
CA GLU A 394 -20.52 -41.49 -11.21
C GLU A 394 -19.64 -40.26 -11.35
N ALA A 395 -20.17 -39.06 -11.05
CA ALA A 395 -19.39 -37.84 -11.05
C ALA A 395 -18.23 -37.93 -10.04
N LEU A 396 -18.46 -38.51 -8.85
CA LEU A 396 -17.44 -38.78 -7.84
C LEU A 396 -16.40 -39.79 -8.32
N ALA A 397 -16.83 -40.90 -8.92
CA ALA A 397 -15.92 -41.91 -9.47
C ALA A 397 -15.01 -41.34 -10.59
N ARG A 398 -15.56 -40.45 -11.43
CA ARG A 398 -14.80 -39.70 -12.44
C ARG A 398 -13.82 -38.72 -11.79
N ALA A 399 -14.28 -37.91 -10.84
CA ALA A 399 -13.43 -36.97 -10.12
C ALA A 399 -12.25 -37.67 -9.41
N LEU A 400 -12.48 -38.89 -8.91
CA LEU A 400 -11.47 -39.75 -8.28
C LEU A 400 -10.62 -40.56 -9.29
N GLY A 401 -10.83 -40.37 -10.60
CA GLY A 401 -10.03 -40.98 -11.66
C GLY A 401 -10.14 -42.50 -11.72
N ARG A 402 -11.32 -43.07 -11.44
CA ARG A 402 -11.57 -44.52 -11.43
C ARG A 402 -12.24 -45.03 -12.71
N GLU A 403 -12.20 -44.26 -13.80
CA GLU A 403 -12.79 -44.63 -15.11
C GLU A 403 -11.91 -45.62 -15.90
N LYS A 404 -12.54 -46.48 -16.72
CA LYS A 404 -11.91 -47.66 -17.35
C LYS A 404 -11.86 -47.67 -18.89
N GLU A 405 -12.35 -46.68 -19.64
CA GLU A 405 -12.45 -46.77 -21.11
C GLU A 405 -12.22 -45.43 -21.84
N SER A 406 -11.57 -45.47 -23.02
CA SER A 406 -11.32 -44.32 -23.90
C SER A 406 -12.22 -44.35 -25.16
N PHE A 407 -12.69 -43.18 -25.58
CA PHE A 407 -13.59 -42.96 -26.71
C PHE A 407 -12.89 -42.10 -27.78
N THR A 408 -13.20 -42.27 -29.07
CA THR A 408 -12.52 -41.57 -30.18
C THR A 408 -13.47 -40.70 -31.01
N ILE A 409 -12.93 -39.63 -31.64
CA ILE A 409 -13.69 -38.70 -32.48
C ILE A 409 -14.26 -39.37 -33.72
N ALA A 410 -13.48 -40.25 -34.37
CA ALA A 410 -13.96 -41.05 -35.50
C ALA A 410 -15.19 -41.88 -35.10
N GLY A 411 -15.18 -42.45 -33.88
CA GLY A 411 -16.32 -43.17 -33.32
C GLY A 411 -17.52 -42.29 -33.01
N PHE A 412 -17.30 -41.05 -32.57
CA PHE A 412 -18.38 -40.06 -32.38
C PHE A 412 -19.00 -39.65 -33.72
N ARG A 413 -18.16 -39.33 -34.71
CA ARG A 413 -18.57 -38.92 -36.05
C ARG A 413 -19.38 -39.99 -36.77
N ALA A 414 -18.92 -41.23 -36.76
CA ALA A 414 -19.64 -42.34 -37.39
C ALA A 414 -21.07 -42.44 -36.83
N ARG A 415 -21.19 -42.38 -35.49
CA ARG A 415 -22.46 -42.54 -34.79
C ARG A 415 -23.43 -41.37 -34.93
N ILE A 416 -22.92 -40.13 -35.08
CA ILE A 416 -23.78 -38.98 -35.40
C ILE A 416 -24.32 -39.10 -36.83
N LYS A 417 -23.47 -39.52 -37.79
CA LYS A 417 -23.85 -39.62 -39.21
C LYS A 417 -24.82 -40.77 -39.50
N ASP A 418 -24.68 -41.90 -38.80
CA ASP A 418 -25.60 -43.03 -38.92
C ASP A 418 -26.83 -42.91 -37.99
N GLY A 419 -26.89 -41.86 -37.17
CA GLY A 419 -27.99 -41.60 -36.23
C GLY A 419 -28.01 -42.49 -34.98
N SER A 420 -27.11 -43.47 -34.86
CA SER A 420 -27.05 -44.38 -33.71
C SER A 420 -26.68 -43.69 -32.41
N PHE A 421 -26.04 -42.52 -32.46
CA PHE A 421 -25.66 -41.73 -31.29
C PHE A 421 -26.86 -41.40 -30.40
N TYR A 422 -28.00 -41.01 -30.99
CA TYR A 422 -29.16 -40.53 -30.24
C TYR A 422 -29.91 -41.66 -29.49
N GLY A 423 -29.70 -42.91 -29.89
CA GLY A 423 -30.24 -44.09 -29.19
C GLY A 423 -29.31 -44.64 -28.10
N LEU A 424 -28.10 -44.08 -27.94
CA LEU A 424 -27.19 -44.50 -26.89
C LEU A 424 -27.64 -43.98 -25.53
N ASP A 425 -27.25 -44.71 -24.48
CA ASP A 425 -27.36 -44.23 -23.11
C ASP A 425 -26.64 -42.87 -22.95
N PRO A 426 -27.24 -41.88 -22.27
CA PRO A 426 -26.68 -40.55 -22.08
C PRO A 426 -25.25 -40.53 -21.51
N ARG A 427 -24.89 -41.53 -20.69
CA ARG A 427 -23.52 -41.65 -20.14
C ARG A 427 -22.53 -41.96 -21.26
N VAL A 428 -22.90 -42.84 -22.18
CA VAL A 428 -22.10 -43.19 -23.36
C VAL A 428 -22.02 -41.99 -24.33
N GLN A 429 -23.12 -41.26 -24.51
CA GLN A 429 -23.14 -40.03 -25.33
C GLN A 429 -22.14 -39.00 -24.80
N LYS A 430 -22.14 -38.73 -23.49
CA LYS A 430 -21.16 -37.82 -22.84
C LYS A 430 -19.72 -38.27 -23.07
N ARG A 431 -19.44 -39.58 -22.99
CA ARG A 431 -18.09 -40.12 -23.24
C ARG A 431 -17.62 -39.92 -24.69
N PHE A 432 -18.51 -40.05 -25.67
CA PHE A 432 -18.19 -39.71 -27.07
C PHE A 432 -17.90 -38.22 -27.25
N ILE A 433 -18.67 -37.35 -26.60
CA ILE A 433 -18.43 -35.90 -26.62
C ILE A 433 -17.08 -35.56 -25.97
N SER A 434 -16.67 -36.27 -24.90
CA SER A 434 -15.36 -36.09 -24.26
C SER A 434 -14.16 -36.41 -25.19
N ALA A 435 -14.37 -37.04 -26.35
CA ALA A 435 -13.32 -37.20 -27.36
C ALA A 435 -12.89 -35.84 -27.97
N ILE A 436 -13.68 -34.78 -27.78
CA ILE A 436 -13.33 -33.40 -28.09
C ILE A 436 -12.49 -32.85 -26.93
N ALA A 437 -11.16 -32.94 -27.04
CA ALA A 437 -10.22 -32.62 -25.96
C ALA A 437 -9.41 -31.35 -26.21
N ASP A 438 -9.34 -30.88 -27.45
CA ASP A 438 -8.51 -29.76 -27.91
C ASP A 438 -9.10 -29.08 -29.17
N GLU A 439 -8.44 -28.05 -29.68
CA GLU A 439 -8.91 -27.31 -30.87
C GLU A 439 -8.91 -28.14 -32.16
N ASP A 440 -8.00 -29.11 -32.29
CA ASP A 440 -7.86 -29.91 -33.51
C ASP A 440 -8.96 -30.98 -33.57
N SER A 441 -9.22 -31.63 -32.44
CA SER A 441 -10.34 -32.53 -32.25
C SER A 441 -11.69 -31.82 -32.41
N PHE A 442 -11.82 -30.59 -31.91
CA PHE A 442 -13.01 -29.77 -32.14
C PHE A 442 -13.19 -29.44 -33.62
N ARG A 443 -12.11 -29.06 -34.31
CA ARG A 443 -12.13 -28.76 -35.76
C ARG A 443 -12.52 -29.99 -36.56
N GLU A 444 -12.05 -31.17 -36.16
CA GLU A 444 -12.45 -32.44 -36.75
C GLU A 444 -13.95 -32.70 -36.51
N ALA A 445 -14.45 -32.54 -35.29
CA ALA A 445 -15.86 -32.76 -34.95
C ALA A 445 -16.81 -31.64 -35.41
N ARG A 446 -16.31 -30.56 -36.04
CA ARG A 446 -17.08 -29.34 -36.29
C ARG A 446 -18.34 -29.56 -37.15
N ASP A 447 -18.24 -30.42 -38.16
CA ASP A 447 -19.38 -30.74 -39.05
C ASP A 447 -20.52 -31.44 -38.31
N ILE A 448 -20.19 -32.28 -37.32
CA ILE A 448 -21.16 -33.04 -36.53
C ILE A 448 -21.64 -32.31 -35.28
N ILE A 449 -20.85 -31.39 -34.71
CA ILE A 449 -21.26 -30.58 -33.55
C ILE A 449 -22.50 -29.76 -33.88
N GLY A 450 -22.55 -29.12 -35.05
CA GLY A 450 -23.73 -28.35 -35.47
C GLY A 450 -24.99 -29.21 -35.54
N ILE A 451 -24.86 -30.47 -35.97
CA ILE A 451 -25.97 -31.44 -36.02
C ILE A 451 -26.39 -31.82 -34.60
N ALA A 452 -25.43 -32.20 -33.75
CA ALA A 452 -25.66 -32.61 -32.37
C ALA A 452 -26.29 -31.50 -31.52
N VAL A 453 -25.86 -30.24 -31.70
CA VAL A 453 -26.40 -29.07 -31.00
C VAL A 453 -27.85 -28.80 -31.38
N VAL A 454 -28.28 -29.10 -32.60
CA VAL A 454 -29.67 -28.85 -33.03
C VAL A 454 -30.60 -30.01 -32.64
N ALA A 455 -30.03 -31.21 -32.42
CA ALA A 455 -30.75 -32.39 -31.99
C ALA A 455 -31.38 -32.22 -30.59
N ASP A 456 -32.42 -33.02 -30.33
CA ASP A 456 -33.08 -33.08 -29.04
C ASP A 456 -32.29 -34.00 -28.10
N LEU A 457 -31.19 -33.47 -27.55
CA LEU A 457 -30.34 -34.16 -26.60
C LEU A 457 -30.89 -34.02 -25.18
N GLU A 458 -30.73 -35.07 -24.39
CA GLU A 458 -31.02 -34.98 -22.96
C GLU A 458 -30.16 -33.88 -22.31
N ARG A 459 -30.75 -33.15 -21.36
CA ARG A 459 -30.16 -32.00 -20.67
C ARG A 459 -28.67 -32.19 -20.32
N GLY A 460 -28.32 -33.29 -19.65
CA GLY A 460 -26.94 -33.51 -19.20
C GLY A 460 -25.95 -33.68 -20.36
N VAL A 461 -26.37 -34.24 -21.49
CA VAL A 461 -25.55 -34.45 -22.69
C VAL A 461 -25.34 -33.12 -23.40
N LEU A 462 -26.40 -32.31 -23.52
CA LEU A 462 -26.34 -30.98 -24.10
C LEU A 462 -25.41 -30.06 -23.30
N LEU A 463 -25.51 -30.05 -21.97
CA LEU A 463 -24.60 -29.26 -21.12
C LEU A 463 -23.14 -29.61 -21.34
N HIS A 464 -22.81 -30.91 -21.46
CA HIS A 464 -21.45 -31.38 -21.73
C HIS A 464 -20.97 -30.97 -23.14
N LEU A 465 -21.86 -30.99 -24.13
CA LEU A 465 -21.56 -30.51 -25.48
C LEU A 465 -21.28 -29.00 -25.50
N LEU A 466 -22.10 -28.21 -24.80
CA LEU A 466 -21.92 -26.75 -24.68
C LEU A 466 -20.58 -26.40 -24.00
N ASP A 467 -20.19 -27.15 -22.97
CA ASP A 467 -18.88 -27.01 -22.31
C ASP A 467 -17.72 -27.23 -23.31
N ARG A 468 -17.77 -28.31 -24.11
CA ARG A 468 -16.75 -28.57 -25.14
C ARG A 468 -16.68 -27.43 -26.18
N ILE A 469 -17.83 -26.87 -26.57
CA ILE A 469 -17.89 -25.73 -27.50
C ILE A 469 -17.30 -24.47 -26.88
N ALA A 470 -17.59 -24.19 -25.61
CA ALA A 470 -16.99 -23.06 -24.90
C ALA A 470 -15.46 -23.20 -24.80
N ALA A 471 -14.96 -24.42 -24.57
CA ALA A 471 -13.54 -24.66 -24.37
C ALA A 471 -12.71 -24.57 -25.67
N HIS A 472 -13.25 -25.04 -26.80
CA HIS A 472 -12.47 -25.27 -28.03
C HIS A 472 -13.05 -24.62 -29.31
N GLY A 473 -14.20 -23.95 -29.22
CA GLY A 473 -14.84 -23.29 -30.36
C GLY A 473 -14.14 -22.00 -30.84
N ARG A 474 -14.62 -21.43 -31.96
CA ARG A 474 -14.16 -20.14 -32.53
C ARG A 474 -15.30 -19.12 -32.64
N GLN A 475 -14.97 -17.86 -32.94
CA GLN A 475 -15.92 -16.73 -32.99
C GLN A 475 -17.12 -16.94 -33.92
N TRP A 476 -17.05 -17.82 -34.93
CA TRP A 476 -18.18 -18.12 -35.83
C TRP A 476 -18.99 -19.38 -35.47
N ASP A 477 -18.60 -20.13 -34.43
CA ASP A 477 -19.38 -21.24 -33.85
C ASP A 477 -20.65 -20.86 -33.05
N PRO A 478 -20.80 -19.67 -32.42
CA PRO A 478 -21.93 -19.42 -31.53
C PRO A 478 -23.31 -19.34 -32.20
N LYS A 479 -23.38 -19.28 -33.54
CA LYS A 479 -24.65 -19.13 -34.28
C LYS A 479 -25.70 -20.21 -33.93
N CYS A 480 -25.27 -21.46 -33.76
CA CYS A 480 -26.19 -22.55 -33.39
C CYS A 480 -26.62 -22.52 -31.91
N LEU A 481 -25.93 -21.72 -31.08
CA LEU A 481 -26.17 -21.64 -29.64
C LEU A 481 -27.25 -20.62 -29.27
N PHE A 482 -27.51 -19.60 -30.09
CA PHE A 482 -28.47 -18.54 -29.76
C PHE A 482 -29.89 -19.03 -29.44
N ARG A 483 -30.31 -20.18 -29.99
CA ARG A 483 -31.61 -20.79 -29.64
C ARG A 483 -31.72 -21.12 -28.14
N TYR A 484 -30.60 -21.42 -27.50
CA TYR A 484 -30.53 -21.81 -26.09
C TYR A 484 -30.52 -20.61 -25.14
N LEU A 485 -30.35 -19.38 -25.65
CA LEU A 485 -30.57 -18.17 -24.85
C LEU A 485 -32.05 -17.95 -24.46
N LYS A 486 -32.97 -18.70 -25.07
CA LYS A 486 -34.39 -18.71 -24.74
C LYS A 486 -34.84 -20.02 -24.08
N SER A 487 -33.89 -20.84 -23.60
CA SER A 487 -34.23 -22.08 -22.91
C SER A 487 -34.87 -21.78 -21.56
N ASP A 488 -35.95 -22.50 -21.24
CA ASP A 488 -36.58 -22.45 -19.90
C ASP A 488 -35.72 -23.13 -18.83
N ASP A 489 -34.72 -23.93 -19.22
CA ASP A 489 -33.77 -24.56 -18.30
C ASP A 489 -32.61 -23.59 -17.98
N PRO A 490 -32.46 -23.15 -16.71
CA PRO A 490 -31.42 -22.18 -16.36
C PRO A 490 -30.00 -22.71 -16.52
N GLY A 491 -29.79 -24.02 -16.40
CA GLY A 491 -28.49 -24.64 -16.60
C GLY A 491 -28.06 -24.58 -18.06
N ILE A 492 -28.97 -24.92 -18.97
CA ILE A 492 -28.72 -24.84 -20.42
C ILE A 492 -28.51 -23.38 -20.84
N LEU A 493 -29.36 -22.47 -20.36
CA LEU A 493 -29.21 -21.03 -20.60
C LEU A 493 -27.85 -20.52 -20.14
N ALA A 494 -27.42 -20.84 -18.92
CA ALA A 494 -26.12 -20.41 -18.38
C ALA A 494 -24.94 -21.01 -19.17
N ALA A 495 -25.00 -22.27 -19.56
CA ALA A 495 -23.96 -22.92 -20.36
C ALA A 495 -23.85 -22.32 -21.77
N ALA A 496 -24.99 -22.09 -22.43
CA ALA A 496 -25.04 -21.43 -23.73
C ALA A 496 -24.52 -20.00 -23.65
N LEU A 497 -24.88 -19.25 -22.60
CA LEU A 497 -24.40 -17.90 -22.36
C LEU A 497 -22.88 -17.83 -22.23
N ARG A 498 -22.26 -18.72 -21.42
CA ARG A 498 -20.79 -18.81 -21.30
C ARG A 498 -20.13 -19.17 -22.62
N ALA A 499 -20.68 -20.16 -23.33
CA ALA A 499 -20.16 -20.60 -24.61
C ALA A 499 -20.18 -19.45 -25.62
N ILE A 500 -21.31 -18.74 -25.75
CA ILE A 500 -21.42 -17.62 -26.69
C ILE A 500 -20.48 -16.49 -26.27
N GLY A 501 -20.53 -16.03 -25.02
CA GLY A 501 -19.73 -14.87 -24.59
C GLY A 501 -18.22 -15.09 -24.60
N ARG A 502 -17.75 -16.33 -24.48
CA ARG A 502 -16.34 -16.67 -24.66
C ARG A 502 -15.90 -16.65 -26.12
N LEU A 503 -16.81 -16.96 -27.04
CA LEU A 503 -16.54 -17.00 -28.48
C LEU A 503 -16.74 -15.62 -29.14
N ASP A 504 -17.80 -14.91 -28.75
CA ASP A 504 -18.23 -13.63 -29.29
C ASP A 504 -18.98 -12.82 -28.22
N LEU A 505 -18.25 -12.01 -27.45
CA LEU A 505 -18.79 -11.21 -26.35
C LEU A 505 -19.74 -10.11 -26.86
N ASP A 506 -19.44 -9.53 -28.02
CA ASP A 506 -20.23 -8.44 -28.61
C ASP A 506 -21.64 -8.90 -28.97
N ALA A 507 -21.78 -10.18 -29.38
CA ALA A 507 -23.06 -10.75 -29.75
C ALA A 507 -24.06 -10.88 -28.58
N ILE A 508 -23.58 -10.88 -27.33
CA ILE A 508 -24.43 -11.02 -26.13
C ILE A 508 -24.40 -9.80 -25.22
N ALA A 509 -23.54 -8.81 -25.46
CA ALA A 509 -23.30 -7.68 -24.56
C ALA A 509 -24.61 -6.95 -24.17
N TYR A 510 -25.55 -6.81 -25.11
CA TYR A 510 -26.85 -6.17 -24.87
C TYR A 510 -27.81 -6.99 -24.00
N GLU A 511 -27.66 -8.31 -23.93
CA GLU A 511 -28.52 -9.19 -23.14
C GLU A 511 -28.02 -9.39 -21.70
N ILE A 512 -26.73 -9.12 -21.44
CA ILE A 512 -26.12 -9.29 -20.12
C ILE A 512 -26.92 -8.59 -19.00
N PRO A 513 -27.34 -7.30 -19.13
CA PRO A 513 -28.12 -6.64 -18.08
C PRO A 513 -29.47 -7.31 -17.78
N ASN A 514 -30.12 -7.91 -18.78
CA ASN A 514 -31.36 -8.65 -18.59
C ASN A 514 -31.10 -9.97 -17.85
N LEU A 515 -30.03 -10.67 -18.23
CA LEU A 515 -29.65 -11.96 -17.64
C LEU A 515 -29.15 -11.84 -16.19
N LEU A 516 -28.59 -10.69 -15.80
CA LEU A 516 -28.26 -10.39 -14.40
C LEU A 516 -29.51 -10.30 -13.50
N ARG A 517 -30.68 -9.99 -14.07
CA ARG A 517 -31.95 -9.93 -13.34
C ARG A 517 -32.63 -11.29 -13.18
N HIS A 518 -32.15 -12.32 -13.87
CA HIS A 518 -32.74 -13.67 -13.88
C HIS A 518 -32.76 -14.31 -12.49
N ASP A 519 -33.82 -15.01 -12.08
CA ASP A 519 -33.93 -15.52 -10.69
C ASP A 519 -32.90 -16.58 -10.33
N ASP A 520 -32.51 -17.43 -11.29
CA ASP A 520 -31.52 -18.49 -11.09
C ASP A 520 -30.09 -17.94 -10.98
N PHE A 521 -29.39 -18.36 -9.91
CA PHE A 521 -28.03 -17.93 -9.61
C PHE A 521 -26.99 -18.36 -10.66
N ARG A 522 -27.18 -19.49 -11.33
CA ARG A 522 -26.26 -20.00 -12.37
C ARG A 522 -26.23 -19.08 -13.58
N VAL A 523 -27.39 -18.56 -13.98
CA VAL A 523 -27.53 -17.59 -15.08
C VAL A 523 -26.90 -16.25 -14.68
N LYS A 524 -27.18 -15.75 -13.47
CA LYS A 524 -26.54 -14.53 -12.95
C LYS A 524 -25.02 -14.63 -12.93
N MET A 525 -24.49 -15.78 -12.50
CA MET A 525 -23.05 -16.03 -12.46
C MET A 525 -22.43 -15.99 -13.85
N ALA A 526 -23.01 -16.72 -14.81
CA ALA A 526 -22.56 -16.69 -16.20
C ALA A 526 -22.64 -15.29 -16.82
N ALA A 527 -23.72 -14.55 -16.56
CA ALA A 527 -23.88 -13.19 -17.04
C ALA A 527 -22.84 -12.24 -16.42
N LEU A 528 -22.56 -12.36 -15.12
CA LEU A 528 -21.59 -11.52 -14.43
C LEU A 528 -20.15 -11.81 -14.86
N GLU A 529 -19.78 -13.07 -15.08
CA GLU A 529 -18.47 -13.46 -15.62
C GLU A 529 -18.19 -12.72 -16.93
N LEU A 530 -19.20 -12.63 -17.80
CA LEU A 530 -19.11 -11.94 -19.09
C LEU A 530 -19.15 -10.42 -18.89
N TYR A 531 -19.95 -9.95 -17.92
CA TYR A 531 -20.04 -8.52 -17.61
C TYR A 531 -18.73 -7.96 -17.06
N LEU A 532 -18.00 -8.73 -16.26
CA LEU A 532 -16.68 -8.35 -15.75
C LEU A 532 -15.65 -8.16 -16.87
N VAL A 533 -15.82 -8.88 -17.99
CA VAL A 533 -14.97 -8.73 -19.17
C VAL A 533 -15.39 -7.54 -20.01
N SER A 534 -16.70 -7.33 -20.22
CA SER A 534 -17.22 -6.25 -21.07
C SER A 534 -17.20 -4.87 -20.40
N ASP A 535 -17.67 -4.78 -19.15
CA ASP A 535 -17.78 -3.54 -18.37
C ASP A 535 -17.60 -3.86 -16.87
N LYS A 536 -16.33 -3.97 -16.48
CA LYS A 536 -15.94 -4.29 -15.12
C LYS A 536 -16.46 -3.27 -14.10
N ALA A 537 -16.47 -1.98 -14.43
CA ALA A 537 -16.88 -0.94 -13.49
C ALA A 537 -18.35 -1.12 -13.09
N SER A 538 -19.22 -1.32 -14.06
CA SER A 538 -20.65 -1.55 -13.81
C SER A 538 -20.91 -2.92 -13.16
N ALA A 539 -20.14 -3.95 -13.51
CA ALA A 539 -20.21 -5.26 -12.85
C ALA A 539 -19.86 -5.18 -11.35
N LEU A 540 -18.83 -4.41 -10.98
CA LEU A 540 -18.47 -4.17 -9.58
C LEU A 540 -19.56 -3.39 -8.83
N GLN A 541 -20.17 -2.38 -9.48
CA GLN A 541 -21.30 -1.65 -8.88
C GLN A 541 -22.51 -2.57 -8.62
N TYR A 542 -22.80 -3.47 -9.56
CA TYR A 542 -23.83 -4.49 -9.37
C TYR A 542 -23.53 -5.39 -8.16
N LEU A 543 -22.29 -5.87 -8.03
CA LEU A 543 -21.85 -6.66 -6.86
C LEU A 543 -21.98 -5.89 -5.54
N ILE A 544 -21.58 -4.61 -5.50
CA ILE A 544 -21.77 -3.75 -4.33
C ILE A 544 -23.25 -3.64 -3.97
N GLY A 545 -24.14 -3.52 -4.98
CA GLY A 545 -25.59 -3.55 -4.78
C GLY A 545 -26.07 -4.85 -4.15
N MET A 546 -25.59 -6.00 -4.63
CA MET A 546 -25.91 -7.31 -4.04
C MET A 546 -25.46 -7.43 -2.59
N LEU A 547 -24.26 -6.94 -2.26
CA LEU A 547 -23.72 -6.99 -0.90
C LEU A 547 -24.43 -6.02 0.05
N LYS A 548 -25.10 -4.98 -0.45
CA LYS A 548 -25.94 -4.08 0.36
C LYS A 548 -27.39 -4.57 0.51
N ALA A 549 -27.77 -5.67 -0.12
CA ALA A 549 -29.13 -6.18 -0.08
C ALA A 549 -29.53 -6.64 1.34
N GLN A 550 -30.78 -6.39 1.72
CA GLN A 550 -31.31 -6.79 3.03
C GLN A 550 -31.33 -8.32 3.20
N GLN A 551 -31.55 -9.06 2.12
CA GLN A 551 -31.61 -10.52 2.14
C GLN A 551 -30.21 -11.15 2.19
N VAL A 552 -29.93 -11.95 3.22
CA VAL A 552 -28.65 -12.65 3.42
C VAL A 552 -28.29 -13.53 2.22
N LYS A 553 -29.27 -14.21 1.61
CA LYS A 553 -29.06 -15.06 0.44
C LYS A 553 -28.45 -14.28 -0.73
N ILE A 554 -28.92 -13.07 -0.99
CA ILE A 554 -28.39 -12.21 -2.06
C ILE A 554 -26.96 -11.79 -1.74
N ARG A 555 -26.66 -11.47 -0.48
CA ARG A 555 -25.30 -11.11 -0.05
C ARG A 555 -24.32 -12.28 -0.18
N LYS A 556 -24.70 -13.48 0.27
CA LYS A 556 -23.88 -14.71 0.10
C LYS A 556 -23.62 -15.02 -1.37
N ASN A 557 -24.63 -14.86 -2.22
CA ASN A 557 -24.48 -14.96 -3.68
C ASN A 557 -23.50 -13.90 -4.20
N GLY A 558 -23.62 -12.65 -3.73
CA GLY A 558 -22.69 -11.57 -4.07
C GLY A 558 -21.25 -11.90 -3.68
N LEU A 559 -21.01 -12.50 -2.51
CA LEU A 559 -19.68 -12.91 -2.05
C LEU A 559 -19.12 -14.09 -2.86
N ALA A 560 -19.96 -15.06 -3.22
CA ALA A 560 -19.55 -16.18 -4.08
C ALA A 560 -19.12 -15.69 -5.47
N LEU A 561 -19.82 -14.68 -6.00
CA LEU A 561 -19.46 -14.02 -7.25
C LEU A 561 -18.23 -13.11 -7.09
N LEU A 562 -18.07 -12.43 -5.96
CA LEU A 562 -16.91 -11.58 -5.71
C LEU A 562 -15.61 -12.38 -5.69
N ALA A 563 -15.65 -13.64 -5.26
CA ALA A 563 -14.50 -14.55 -5.28
C ALA A 563 -14.00 -14.88 -6.71
N THR A 564 -14.78 -14.61 -7.76
CA THR A 564 -14.35 -14.79 -9.15
C THR A 564 -13.67 -13.56 -9.74
N VAL A 565 -13.77 -12.40 -9.06
CA VAL A 565 -13.13 -11.14 -9.44
C VAL A 565 -11.66 -11.17 -9.03
N ASP A 566 -10.79 -10.49 -9.77
CA ASP A 566 -9.41 -10.24 -9.33
C ASP A 566 -9.38 -9.53 -7.98
N TYR A 567 -8.50 -9.99 -7.10
CA TYR A 567 -8.48 -9.53 -5.73
C TYR A 567 -8.29 -8.01 -5.57
N PRO A 568 -7.43 -7.31 -6.34
CA PRO A 568 -7.28 -5.86 -6.20
C PRO A 568 -8.59 -5.08 -6.39
N SER A 569 -9.51 -5.59 -7.21
CA SER A 569 -10.84 -4.98 -7.39
C SER A 569 -11.81 -5.36 -6.28
N ALA A 570 -11.71 -6.60 -5.78
CA ALA A 570 -12.57 -7.12 -4.71
C ALA A 570 -12.17 -6.60 -3.31
N GLU A 571 -10.88 -6.34 -3.09
CA GLU A 571 -10.29 -6.00 -1.80
C GLU A 571 -11.04 -4.85 -1.14
N ARG A 572 -11.20 -3.72 -1.83
CA ARG A 572 -11.87 -2.56 -1.24
C ARG A 572 -13.31 -2.85 -0.85
N ILE A 573 -14.03 -3.59 -1.69
CA ILE A 573 -15.41 -4.00 -1.44
C ILE A 573 -15.46 -4.85 -0.15
N LEU A 574 -14.52 -5.76 0.03
CA LEU A 574 -14.41 -6.61 1.21
C LEU A 574 -14.01 -5.83 2.46
N LEU A 575 -13.04 -4.91 2.36
CA LEU A 575 -12.61 -4.05 3.47
C LEU A 575 -13.75 -3.17 3.99
N ASP A 576 -14.62 -2.68 3.10
CA ASP A 576 -15.80 -1.90 3.48
C ASP A 576 -16.95 -2.78 3.99
N TYR A 577 -17.10 -4.01 3.47
CA TYR A 577 -18.20 -4.93 3.79
C TYR A 577 -17.99 -5.71 5.09
N PHE A 578 -16.81 -6.28 5.30
CA PHE A 578 -16.52 -7.18 6.42
C PHE A 578 -16.78 -6.56 7.81
N PRO A 579 -16.42 -5.28 8.08
CA PRO A 579 -16.68 -4.66 9.38
C PRO A 579 -18.18 -4.47 9.69
N VAL A 580 -19.01 -4.27 8.67
CA VAL A 580 -20.43 -3.91 8.83
C VAL A 580 -21.38 -5.11 8.77
N GLU A 581 -20.94 -6.25 8.24
CA GLU A 581 -21.77 -7.45 8.14
C GLU A 581 -22.07 -8.04 9.53
N LYS A 582 -23.35 -8.34 9.77
CA LYS A 582 -23.84 -8.88 11.04
C LYS A 582 -24.05 -10.40 11.00
N ASN A 583 -24.37 -10.94 9.83
CA ASN A 583 -24.57 -12.37 9.66
C ASN A 583 -23.20 -13.09 9.68
N LEU A 584 -23.03 -14.02 10.61
CA LEU A 584 -21.77 -14.72 10.84
C LEU A 584 -21.27 -15.48 9.60
N GLU A 585 -22.15 -16.19 8.89
CA GLU A 585 -21.76 -16.98 7.71
C GLU A 585 -21.26 -16.08 6.57
N ALA A 586 -22.00 -15.03 6.25
CA ALA A 586 -21.60 -14.07 5.21
C ALA A 586 -20.30 -13.33 5.61
N LYS A 587 -20.15 -13.01 6.91
CA LYS A 587 -18.93 -12.40 7.43
C LYS A 587 -17.72 -13.34 7.32
N LEU A 588 -17.87 -14.61 7.68
CA LEU A 588 -16.83 -15.63 7.53
C LEU A 588 -16.45 -15.82 6.06
N GLN A 589 -17.43 -15.89 5.16
CA GLN A 589 -17.17 -16.01 3.72
C GLN A 589 -16.36 -14.83 3.18
N ALA A 590 -16.73 -13.59 3.52
CA ALA A 590 -15.94 -12.41 3.17
C ALA A 590 -14.53 -12.46 3.79
N GLY A 591 -14.44 -12.89 5.05
CA GLY A 591 -13.18 -13.05 5.75
C GLY A 591 -12.23 -14.03 5.07
N PHE A 592 -12.73 -15.19 4.62
CA PHE A 592 -11.90 -16.18 3.92
C PHE A 592 -11.40 -15.68 2.57
N ILE A 593 -12.15 -14.83 1.87
CA ILE A 593 -11.67 -14.20 0.62
C ILE A 593 -10.50 -13.24 0.92
N LEU A 594 -10.59 -12.45 2.00
CA LEU A 594 -9.50 -11.60 2.48
C LEU A 594 -8.29 -12.44 2.94
N ALA A 595 -8.51 -13.49 3.71
CA ALA A 595 -7.45 -14.37 4.23
C ALA A 595 -6.67 -15.07 3.12
N ALA A 596 -7.35 -15.45 2.03
CA ALA A 596 -6.71 -16.08 0.88
C ALA A 596 -5.78 -15.13 0.09
N ASN A 597 -5.93 -13.82 0.26
CA ASN A 597 -5.14 -12.81 -0.45
C ASN A 597 -4.64 -11.76 0.56
N PRO A 598 -3.72 -12.17 1.45
CA PRO A 598 -3.36 -11.35 2.59
C PRO A 598 -2.67 -10.07 2.14
N THR A 599 -3.22 -8.95 2.56
CA THR A 599 -2.58 -7.63 2.52
C THR A 599 -2.48 -7.10 3.93
N LEU A 600 -1.59 -6.14 4.16
CA LEU A 600 -1.43 -5.56 5.49
C LEU A 600 -2.74 -4.92 5.98
N GLU A 601 -3.45 -4.19 5.10
CA GLU A 601 -4.76 -3.61 5.41
C GLU A 601 -5.83 -4.68 5.63
N GLY A 602 -5.89 -5.71 4.78
CA GLY A 602 -6.82 -6.84 4.93
C GLY A 602 -6.65 -7.58 6.24
N ILE A 603 -5.41 -7.88 6.64
CA ILE A 603 -5.12 -8.56 7.91
C ILE A 603 -5.48 -7.67 9.11
N GLN A 604 -5.28 -6.35 9.01
CA GLN A 604 -5.67 -5.43 10.07
C GLN A 604 -7.19 -5.36 10.24
N VAL A 605 -7.95 -5.34 9.14
CA VAL A 605 -9.42 -5.41 9.16
C VAL A 605 -9.90 -6.75 9.71
N LEU A 606 -9.29 -7.86 9.30
CA LEU A 606 -9.57 -9.19 9.85
C LEU A 606 -9.29 -9.23 11.36
N TYR A 607 -8.15 -8.68 11.80
CA TYR A 607 -7.81 -8.62 13.22
C TYR A 607 -8.89 -7.87 14.02
N ALA A 608 -9.31 -6.70 13.54
CA ALA A 608 -10.34 -5.89 14.19
C ALA A 608 -11.71 -6.59 14.25
N GLY A 609 -12.07 -7.39 13.24
CA GLY A 609 -13.35 -8.10 13.20
C GLY A 609 -13.37 -9.47 13.87
N CYS A 610 -12.21 -10.09 14.07
CA CYS A 610 -12.06 -11.42 14.68
C CYS A 610 -11.65 -11.37 16.16
N HIS A 611 -11.21 -10.21 16.67
CA HIS A 611 -10.76 -10.07 18.07
C HIS A 611 -11.63 -9.08 18.85
N ASP A 612 -11.81 -9.36 20.15
CA ASP A 612 -12.46 -8.44 21.08
C ASP A 612 -11.62 -7.19 21.35
N GLU A 613 -12.14 -6.26 22.16
CA GLU A 613 -11.46 -5.00 22.52
C GLU A 613 -10.13 -5.21 23.26
N ARG A 614 -9.96 -6.34 23.94
CA ARG A 614 -8.73 -6.72 24.66
C ARG A 614 -7.73 -7.43 23.74
N GLY A 615 -8.11 -7.66 22.49
CA GLY A 615 -7.30 -8.36 21.49
C GLY A 615 -7.32 -9.89 21.63
N ALA A 616 -8.32 -10.46 22.31
CA ALA A 616 -8.55 -11.90 22.39
C ALA A 616 -9.37 -12.39 21.17
N LEU A 617 -8.95 -13.51 20.59
CA LEU A 617 -9.59 -14.11 19.42
C LEU A 617 -10.97 -14.67 19.79
N LEU A 618 -11.98 -14.30 19.00
CA LEU A 618 -13.34 -14.78 19.17
C LEU A 618 -13.46 -16.23 18.63
N PRO A 619 -14.07 -17.18 19.37
CA PRO A 619 -14.11 -18.59 18.98
C PRO A 619 -14.63 -18.88 17.56
N PRO A 620 -15.71 -18.21 17.06
CA PRO A 620 -16.21 -18.48 15.71
C PRO A 620 -15.24 -18.13 14.58
N PHE A 621 -14.19 -17.36 14.86
CA PHE A 621 -13.22 -16.87 13.87
C PHE A 621 -11.86 -17.57 13.97
N GLN A 622 -11.73 -18.62 14.78
CA GLN A 622 -10.47 -19.32 14.98
C GLN A 622 -9.89 -19.85 13.65
N ASP A 623 -10.66 -20.67 12.93
CA ASP A 623 -10.24 -21.24 11.63
C ASP A 623 -9.91 -20.15 10.60
N LEU A 624 -10.65 -19.03 10.63
CA LEU A 624 -10.40 -17.90 9.75
C LEU A 624 -9.06 -17.24 10.06
N TRP A 625 -8.81 -16.96 11.33
CA TRP A 625 -7.59 -16.28 11.75
C TRP A 625 -6.34 -17.15 11.54
N GLU A 626 -6.43 -18.45 11.82
CA GLU A 626 -5.37 -19.41 11.53
C GLU A 626 -5.07 -19.46 10.02
N SER A 627 -6.11 -19.57 9.19
CA SER A 627 -5.94 -19.53 7.72
C SER A 627 -5.35 -18.20 7.23
N ALA A 628 -5.70 -17.08 7.88
CA ALA A 628 -5.15 -15.77 7.53
C ALA A 628 -3.67 -15.66 7.90
N LEU A 629 -3.25 -16.19 9.05
CA LEU A 629 -1.85 -16.22 9.47
C LEU A 629 -1.00 -17.14 8.57
N GLU A 630 -1.50 -18.33 8.24
CA GLU A 630 -0.84 -19.28 7.33
C GLU A 630 -0.54 -18.63 5.96
N ALA A 631 -1.48 -17.85 5.45
CA ALA A 631 -1.30 -17.14 4.18
C ALA A 631 -0.41 -15.89 4.32
N ALA A 632 -0.59 -15.11 5.39
CA ALA A 632 0.01 -13.78 5.54
C ALA A 632 1.47 -13.81 5.97
N VAL A 633 1.85 -14.71 6.88
CA VAL A 633 3.21 -14.73 7.46
C VAL A 633 4.27 -14.87 6.36
N PRO A 634 4.20 -15.81 5.41
CA PRO A 634 5.23 -15.93 4.36
C PRO A 634 5.39 -14.69 3.46
N LEU A 635 4.40 -13.79 3.44
CA LEU A 635 4.33 -12.66 2.51
C LEU A 635 4.55 -11.29 3.18
N LEU A 636 4.09 -11.11 4.41
CA LEU A 636 3.94 -9.77 5.02
C LEU A 636 4.81 -9.54 6.25
N ALA A 637 5.33 -10.59 6.90
CA ALA A 637 6.05 -10.46 8.17
C ALA A 637 7.04 -11.61 8.38
N PRO A 638 8.12 -11.41 9.16
CA PRO A 638 9.05 -12.50 9.48
C PRO A 638 8.38 -13.62 10.29
N ASP A 639 7.40 -13.27 11.12
CA ASP A 639 6.69 -14.20 12.00
C ASP A 639 5.29 -13.67 12.39
N ALA A 640 4.48 -14.56 12.96
CA ALA A 640 3.11 -14.23 13.38
C ALA A 640 3.03 -13.21 14.53
N ALA A 641 4.00 -13.19 15.44
CA ALA A 641 4.01 -12.27 16.59
C ALA A 641 4.26 -10.83 16.14
N THR A 642 5.18 -10.63 15.19
CA THR A 642 5.47 -9.33 14.56
C THR A 642 4.22 -8.79 13.84
N LEU A 643 3.52 -9.64 13.07
CA LEU A 643 2.29 -9.26 12.39
C LEU A 643 1.16 -8.87 13.37
N LEU A 644 1.00 -9.66 14.45
CA LEU A 644 0.04 -9.37 15.53
C LEU A 644 0.35 -8.06 16.25
N ALA A 645 1.62 -7.78 16.53
CA ALA A 645 2.04 -6.53 17.16
C ALA A 645 1.69 -5.32 16.29
N SER A 646 1.95 -5.41 14.98
CA SER A 646 1.57 -4.38 14.01
C SER A 646 0.05 -4.11 14.00
N CYS A 647 -0.76 -5.18 14.01
CA CYS A 647 -2.22 -5.05 14.05
C CYS A 647 -2.72 -4.39 15.34
N ARG A 648 -2.14 -4.75 16.49
CA ARG A 648 -2.49 -4.15 17.80
C ARG A 648 -2.16 -2.66 17.84
N SER A 649 -0.95 -2.29 17.42
CA SER A 649 -0.51 -0.89 17.39
C SER A 649 -1.44 -0.04 16.52
N ARG A 650 -1.82 -0.55 15.34
CA ARG A 650 -2.74 0.16 14.45
C ARG A 650 -4.15 0.27 15.00
N ARG A 651 -4.68 -0.80 15.61
CA ARG A 651 -6.02 -0.77 16.23
C ARG A 651 -6.09 0.24 17.36
N SER A 652 -5.05 0.35 18.19
CA SER A 652 -4.95 1.36 19.25
C SER A 652 -4.97 2.78 18.68
N ALA A 653 -4.20 3.04 17.62
CA ALA A 653 -4.21 4.33 16.93
C ALA A 653 -5.58 4.66 16.31
N GLU A 654 -6.26 3.67 15.72
CA GLU A 654 -7.59 3.85 15.12
C GLU A 654 -8.68 4.07 16.17
N GLN A 655 -8.63 3.40 17.32
CA GLN A 655 -9.54 3.67 18.44
C GLN A 655 -9.37 5.10 18.96
N THR A 656 -8.13 5.57 19.05
CA THR A 656 -7.81 6.95 19.44
C THR A 656 -8.35 7.95 18.41
N ALA A 657 -8.23 7.64 17.12
CA ALA A 657 -8.73 8.49 16.04
C ALA A 657 -10.27 8.47 15.90
N ALA A 658 -10.92 7.32 16.11
CA ALA A 658 -12.37 7.17 16.01
C ALA A 658 -13.12 7.88 17.14
N ALA A 659 -12.46 8.12 18.28
CA ALA A 659 -12.97 8.97 19.34
C ALA A 659 -13.00 10.46 18.96
N ALA A 660 -12.21 10.87 17.95
CA ALA A 660 -12.23 12.24 17.44
C ALA A 660 -13.35 12.42 16.40
N GLU A 661 -14.03 13.57 16.44
CA GLU A 661 -15.05 13.88 15.44
C GLU A 661 -14.40 13.96 14.03
N PRO A 662 -14.98 13.31 13.00
CA PRO A 662 -14.43 13.37 11.66
C PRO A 662 -14.31 14.83 11.18
N PRO A 663 -13.18 15.20 10.55
CA PRO A 663 -12.93 16.58 10.15
C PRO A 663 -13.99 17.06 9.14
N THR A 664 -14.25 18.37 9.12
CA THR A 664 -15.20 19.00 8.18
C THR A 664 -14.85 18.72 6.71
N TYR A 665 -13.59 18.51 6.41
CA TYR A 665 -13.07 18.21 5.09
C TYR A 665 -13.09 16.72 4.71
N ALA A 666 -13.61 15.85 5.58
CA ALA A 666 -13.77 14.43 5.28
C ALA A 666 -14.65 14.25 4.03
N PHE A 667 -14.18 13.46 3.06
CA PHE A 667 -14.82 13.22 1.77
C PHE A 667 -16.27 12.81 1.92
N LYS A 668 -16.57 11.92 2.88
CA LYS A 668 -17.95 11.49 3.19
C LYS A 668 -18.84 12.64 3.65
N LYS A 669 -18.33 13.55 4.49
CA LYS A 669 -19.09 14.74 4.94
C LYS A 669 -19.33 15.69 3.76
N ILE A 670 -18.32 15.96 2.95
CA ILE A 670 -18.42 16.88 1.80
C ILE A 670 -19.37 16.34 0.73
N THR A 671 -19.22 15.07 0.34
CA THR A 671 -20.08 14.44 -0.67
C THR A 671 -21.54 14.35 -0.21
N ALA A 672 -21.80 14.08 1.08
CA ALA A 672 -23.14 14.11 1.63
C ALA A 672 -23.73 15.54 1.66
N ALA A 673 -22.91 16.56 1.97
CA ALA A 673 -23.37 17.94 2.11
C ALA A 673 -23.60 18.64 0.76
N THR A 674 -22.80 18.35 -0.26
CA THR A 674 -22.81 19.15 -1.49
C THR A 674 -23.90 18.77 -2.48
N ASN A 675 -24.56 17.60 -2.36
CA ASN A 675 -25.46 16.99 -3.37
C ASN A 675 -24.88 16.91 -4.81
N LYS A 676 -23.72 17.50 -5.06
CA LYS A 676 -22.89 17.33 -6.23
C LYS A 676 -22.25 15.95 -6.09
N ASN A 677 -22.55 15.07 -7.03
CA ASN A 677 -21.61 14.01 -7.39
C ASN A 677 -20.35 14.71 -7.88
N LEU A 678 -19.40 14.98 -6.98
CA LEU A 678 -18.19 15.76 -7.26
C LEU A 678 -17.38 15.21 -8.45
N PHE A 679 -17.62 13.95 -8.84
CA PHE A 679 -16.82 13.19 -9.80
C PHE A 679 -17.64 12.27 -10.74
N ALA A 680 -18.97 12.21 -10.60
CA ALA A 680 -19.86 11.64 -11.61
C ALA A 680 -20.60 12.80 -12.25
N GLU A 681 -20.02 13.37 -13.31
CA GLU A 681 -20.68 14.43 -14.08
C GLU A 681 -22.06 13.95 -14.53
N LYS A 682 -23.07 14.71 -14.09
CA LYS A 682 -24.51 14.63 -14.34
C LYS A 682 -24.94 13.65 -15.45
N ASP A 683 -25.58 12.55 -15.05
CA ASP A 683 -26.67 12.01 -15.84
C ASP A 683 -27.80 13.06 -15.81
N ALA A 684 -27.95 13.85 -16.87
CA ALA A 684 -29.18 14.62 -17.06
C ALA A 684 -30.25 13.68 -17.59
N GLN A 685 -31.10 13.13 -16.71
CA GLN A 685 -32.53 12.92 -16.95
C GLN A 685 -33.30 12.73 -15.62
N PRO A 686 -34.60 13.07 -15.57
CA PRO A 686 -35.29 13.59 -14.39
C PRO A 686 -35.87 12.48 -13.51
N THR A 687 -35.70 12.59 -12.20
CA THR A 687 -36.48 11.82 -11.23
C THR A 687 -37.08 12.75 -10.18
N GLU A 688 -38.38 13.00 -10.34
CA GLU A 688 -39.25 13.47 -9.28
C GLU A 688 -39.46 12.35 -8.25
N GLY A 689 -39.48 12.75 -6.97
CA GLY A 689 -40.36 12.19 -5.94
C GLY A 689 -39.96 10.86 -5.29
N LEU A 690 -39.46 10.92 -4.05
CA LEU A 690 -40.16 10.42 -2.85
C LEU A 690 -39.19 10.38 -1.66
N GLY A 691 -39.30 11.38 -0.79
CA GLY A 691 -38.70 11.36 0.55
C GLY A 691 -39.65 10.76 1.58
N ALA A 692 -39.10 10.14 2.61
CA ALA A 692 -39.78 9.91 3.88
C ALA A 692 -38.75 9.91 5.02
N GLU A 693 -38.89 10.87 5.93
CA GLU A 693 -38.12 11.06 7.15
C GLU A 693 -38.48 9.99 8.20
N LEU A 694 -37.47 9.47 8.92
CA LEU A 694 -37.65 8.62 10.09
C LEU A 694 -36.89 9.24 11.27
N ARG A 695 -37.63 9.73 12.27
CA ARG A 695 -37.13 10.27 13.54
C ARG A 695 -36.78 9.13 14.52
N VAL A 696 -35.65 9.28 15.21
CA VAL A 696 -35.17 8.40 16.28
C VAL A 696 -35.48 9.04 17.65
N PRO A 697 -35.96 8.28 18.67
CA PRO A 697 -36.20 8.81 20.01
C PRO A 697 -34.96 8.74 20.91
N GLU A 698 -34.84 9.72 21.82
CA GLU A 698 -33.80 9.83 22.84
C GLU A 698 -33.91 8.76 23.94
N PRO A 699 -32.79 8.31 24.53
CA PRO A 699 -32.80 7.46 25.72
C PRO A 699 -32.86 8.30 27.01
N PRO A 700 -33.64 7.89 28.03
CA PRO A 700 -33.63 8.57 29.31
C PRO A 700 -32.41 8.14 30.16
N ALA A 701 -31.90 9.11 30.89
CA ALA A 701 -31.01 8.97 32.02
C ALA A 701 -31.65 8.14 33.14
N ALA A 702 -30.96 7.08 33.57
CA ALA A 702 -30.98 6.58 34.94
C ALA A 702 -30.00 5.40 35.08
N LEU A 703 -28.79 5.69 35.57
CA LEU A 703 -28.05 4.85 36.52
C LEU A 703 -26.82 5.62 37.01
N GLU A 704 -27.09 6.79 37.57
CA GLU A 704 -26.31 7.31 38.68
C GLU A 704 -26.54 6.39 39.87
N GLN A 705 -25.57 5.55 40.22
CA GLN A 705 -25.28 5.12 41.59
C GLN A 705 -24.06 4.21 41.60
N ALA A 706 -22.92 4.76 41.98
CA ALA A 706 -22.07 4.25 43.07
C ALA A 706 -20.67 4.88 42.99
N ALA A 707 -20.57 6.12 43.47
CA ALA A 707 -19.31 6.64 43.97
C ALA A 707 -19.18 6.25 45.45
N GLY A 708 -18.01 5.77 45.87
CA GLY A 708 -17.68 5.70 47.30
C GLY A 708 -16.48 4.83 47.64
N ALA A 709 -15.37 5.51 47.90
CA ALA A 709 -14.44 5.30 49.02
C ALA A 709 -12.98 4.98 48.64
N VAL A 710 -12.23 6.03 48.34
CA VAL A 710 -10.78 6.10 48.55
C VAL A 710 -10.56 7.14 49.64
N GLU A 711 -10.22 6.69 50.86
CA GLU A 711 -9.37 7.42 51.82
C GLU A 711 -9.27 6.64 53.15
N ARG A 712 -8.08 6.05 53.37
CA ARG A 712 -7.48 5.47 54.61
C ARG A 712 -6.50 4.42 54.08
N TYR A 713 -5.19 4.63 54.00
CA TYR A 713 -4.27 4.80 55.13
C TYR A 713 -2.97 5.43 54.62
N ARG A 714 -2.64 6.62 55.13
CA ARG A 714 -1.52 7.47 54.71
C ARG A 714 -0.27 7.35 55.61
N MET A 715 -0.19 6.36 56.50
CA MET A 715 0.88 6.25 57.53
C MET A 715 1.32 4.80 57.84
N PRO A 716 1.82 4.05 56.85
CA PRO A 716 2.96 3.14 57.12
C PRO A 716 4.05 3.20 56.03
N LEU A 717 4.02 4.23 55.18
CA LEU A 717 4.95 4.46 54.06
C LEU A 717 6.35 4.95 54.48
N ALA A 718 6.54 5.36 55.74
CA ALA A 718 7.81 5.91 56.20
C ALA A 718 8.89 4.86 56.54
N ALA A 719 8.52 3.61 56.82
CA ALA A 719 9.49 2.56 57.19
C ALA A 719 9.98 1.71 56.00
N ALA A 720 9.32 1.82 54.83
CA ALA A 720 9.77 1.17 53.60
C ALA A 720 10.91 1.90 52.88
N ALA A 721 11.15 3.18 53.23
CA ALA A 721 12.12 4.04 52.56
C ALA A 721 13.59 3.65 52.80
N VAL A 722 13.93 3.01 53.92
CA VAL A 722 15.35 2.79 54.30
C VAL A 722 15.97 1.53 53.68
N VAL A 723 15.17 0.51 53.35
CA VAL A 723 15.65 -0.69 52.64
C VAL A 723 15.54 -0.53 51.11
N LEU A 724 14.55 0.24 50.65
CA LEU A 724 14.48 0.70 49.26
C LEU A 724 15.57 1.72 48.92
N LEU A 725 16.18 2.39 49.91
CA LEU A 725 17.33 3.28 49.67
C LEU A 725 18.61 2.51 49.30
N ALA A 726 18.83 1.28 49.78
CA ALA A 726 20.05 0.52 49.48
C ALA A 726 19.98 -0.25 48.15
N VAL A 727 18.82 -0.83 47.82
CA VAL A 727 18.56 -1.46 46.51
C VAL A 727 18.24 -0.38 45.45
N GLY A 728 17.56 0.68 45.87
CA GLY A 728 17.33 1.87 45.07
C GLY A 728 18.61 2.65 44.79
N LEU A 729 19.61 2.75 45.67
CA LEU A 729 20.87 3.42 45.30
C LEU A 729 21.64 2.68 44.20
N TRP A 730 21.48 1.36 44.07
CA TRP A 730 22.05 0.58 42.97
C TRP A 730 21.22 0.69 41.68
N TRP A 731 19.89 0.76 41.79
CA TRP A 731 18.98 0.86 40.63
C TRP A 731 18.79 2.31 40.14
N ILE A 732 18.81 3.30 41.04
CA ILE A 732 18.73 4.74 40.78
C ILE A 732 20.08 5.27 40.27
N ALA A 733 21.23 4.67 40.63
CA ALA A 733 22.49 4.99 39.96
C ALA A 733 22.53 4.45 38.51
N GLY A 734 21.83 3.37 38.20
CA GLY A 734 21.67 2.87 36.82
C GLY A 734 20.72 3.73 35.97
N ASP A 735 19.57 4.13 36.52
CA ASP A 735 18.53 4.85 35.77
C ASP A 735 18.53 6.39 35.94
N ARG A 736 19.44 6.98 36.73
CA ARG A 736 19.66 8.45 36.78
C ARG A 736 21.00 8.93 36.19
N LEU A 737 21.69 8.08 35.45
CA LEU A 737 22.89 8.47 34.68
C LEU A 737 22.67 8.46 33.15
N LEU A 738 21.42 8.28 32.70
CA LEU A 738 20.95 8.88 31.45
C LEU A 738 20.37 10.27 31.78
N GLY A 739 20.85 11.29 31.06
CA GLY A 739 20.70 12.70 31.41
C GLY A 739 19.27 13.20 31.71
N PRO A 740 19.14 14.35 32.40
CA PRO A 740 17.86 14.87 32.84
C PRO A 740 17.03 15.37 31.66
N GLY A 741 15.92 14.69 31.38
CA GLY A 741 14.84 15.19 30.55
C GLY A 741 13.56 15.38 31.36
N ALA A 742 13.09 16.64 31.41
CA ALA A 742 11.75 17.12 31.75
C ALA A 742 11.44 17.50 33.21
N GLY A 743 11.73 18.77 33.54
CA GLY A 743 11.15 19.45 34.70
C GLY A 743 11.67 20.88 34.95
N GLY A 744 11.41 21.81 34.03
CA GLY A 744 11.31 23.25 34.31
C GLY A 744 12.60 24.07 34.56
N GLY A 745 12.99 24.89 33.57
CA GLY A 745 13.73 26.14 33.81
C GLY A 745 15.26 26.07 33.68
N GLY A 746 15.77 25.95 32.45
CA GLY A 746 17.17 26.23 32.07
C GLY A 746 17.21 26.92 30.70
N PRO A 747 18.24 27.71 30.37
CA PRO A 747 18.23 28.64 29.24
C PRO A 747 18.02 27.91 27.92
N ALA A 748 17.04 28.38 27.13
CA ALA A 748 16.66 27.79 25.86
C ALA A 748 17.83 27.86 24.86
N VAL A 749 18.54 26.74 24.68
CA VAL A 749 19.37 26.51 23.49
C VAL A 749 18.40 26.14 22.37
N VAL A 750 18.14 27.12 21.52
CA VAL A 750 17.27 27.03 20.34
C VAL A 750 17.87 26.04 19.34
N HIS A 751 17.30 24.84 19.25
CA HIS A 751 17.52 23.90 18.14
C HIS A 751 16.54 24.15 16.98
N GLU A 752 16.16 25.41 16.73
CA GLU A 752 15.50 25.78 15.47
C GLU A 752 16.54 26.03 14.37
N ALA A 753 16.30 25.39 13.22
CA ALA A 753 16.71 25.85 11.89
C ALA A 753 18.21 25.96 11.56
N ARG A 754 19.00 24.88 11.70
CA ARG A 754 20.33 24.77 11.05
C ARG A 754 20.51 23.69 10.00
N ALA A 755 19.48 22.89 9.70
CA ALA A 755 19.50 21.97 8.54
C ALA A 755 19.50 22.71 7.18
N ASN A 756 19.15 24.01 7.15
CA ASN A 756 19.11 24.82 5.93
C ASN A 756 20.47 25.41 5.48
N ARG A 757 21.60 25.04 6.10
CA ARG A 757 22.96 25.53 5.72
C ARG A 757 23.86 24.47 5.09
N MET A 758 23.30 23.42 4.49
CA MET A 758 24.09 22.43 3.73
C MET A 758 24.34 22.81 2.26
N GLU A 759 23.78 23.92 1.74
CA GLU A 759 23.94 24.30 0.32
C GLU A 759 25.14 25.23 0.01
N GLU A 760 25.86 25.73 1.01
CA GLU A 760 26.98 26.65 0.80
C GLU A 760 28.33 25.91 0.89
N GLY A 761 28.78 25.30 -0.21
CA GLY A 761 30.21 24.97 -0.33
C GLY A 761 30.63 23.78 -1.17
N SER A 762 30.18 23.64 -2.41
CA SER A 762 31.05 23.02 -3.44
C SER A 762 30.66 23.51 -4.84
N ARG A 763 31.66 23.85 -5.67
CA ARG A 763 31.45 24.38 -7.03
C ARG A 763 31.19 23.28 -8.07
N ASP A 764 31.14 22.01 -7.67
CA ASP A 764 31.00 20.84 -8.53
C ASP A 764 29.87 19.91 -8.06
N VAL A 765 28.64 20.43 -7.98
CA VAL A 765 27.43 19.61 -7.77
C VAL A 765 26.74 19.37 -9.12
N PRO A 766 26.47 18.10 -9.51
CA PRO A 766 25.65 17.80 -10.68
C PRO A 766 24.25 18.39 -10.56
N ALA A 767 23.72 18.83 -11.70
CA ALA A 767 22.53 19.65 -11.89
C ALA A 767 21.22 19.27 -11.16
N MET A 768 21.06 18.06 -10.62
CA MET A 768 19.75 17.55 -10.15
C MET A 768 19.38 17.93 -8.71
N VAL A 769 20.34 18.18 -7.80
CA VAL A 769 20.03 18.77 -6.49
C VAL A 769 19.66 20.26 -6.62
N ALA A 770 20.14 20.92 -7.68
CA ALA A 770 19.87 22.33 -7.97
C ALA A 770 18.53 22.61 -8.67
N GLY A 771 17.60 21.64 -8.75
CA GLY A 771 16.30 21.83 -9.39
C GLY A 771 16.37 22.11 -10.89
N ARG A 772 17.44 21.73 -11.61
CA ARG A 772 17.34 21.61 -13.07
C ARG A 772 16.47 20.40 -13.36
N ARG A 773 15.29 20.66 -13.93
CA ARG A 773 14.50 19.64 -14.64
C ARG A 773 15.39 19.06 -15.74
N GLY A 774 16.04 17.93 -15.48
CA GLY A 774 16.47 17.05 -16.56
C GLY A 774 15.20 16.64 -17.32
N GLY A 775 15.23 16.68 -18.65
CA GLY A 775 14.07 16.31 -19.46
C GLY A 775 13.54 14.94 -19.01
N SER A 776 12.24 14.85 -18.74
CA SER A 776 11.58 13.64 -18.24
C SER A 776 11.78 12.42 -19.15
N SER A 777 12.17 12.62 -20.40
CA SER A 777 12.52 11.56 -21.35
C SER A 777 13.76 10.75 -20.94
N SER A 778 14.67 11.30 -20.11
CA SER A 778 15.85 10.55 -19.64
C SER A 778 15.57 9.69 -18.39
N PHE A 779 14.42 9.82 -17.75
CA PHE A 779 14.06 9.03 -16.55
C PHE A 779 13.35 7.70 -16.87
N ILE A 780 12.82 7.54 -18.08
CA ILE A 780 11.86 6.46 -18.41
C ILE A 780 12.55 5.21 -19.00
N SER A 781 13.84 5.27 -19.33
CA SER A 781 14.58 4.06 -19.74
C SER A 781 15.08 3.29 -18.50
N GLY A 782 14.81 1.99 -18.41
CA GLY A 782 15.24 1.17 -17.27
C GLY A 782 16.76 1.18 -17.02
N ARG A 783 17.57 1.43 -18.05
CA ARG A 783 19.04 1.60 -17.92
C ARG A 783 19.43 2.95 -17.32
N SER A 784 18.81 4.05 -17.75
CA SER A 784 19.10 5.37 -17.18
C SER A 784 18.58 5.46 -15.75
N TYR A 785 17.42 4.88 -15.44
CA TYR A 785 16.92 4.79 -14.07
C TYR A 785 17.86 3.99 -13.17
N ALA A 786 18.34 2.82 -13.59
CA ALA A 786 19.30 2.04 -12.79
C ALA A 786 20.63 2.81 -12.55
N GLN A 787 21.11 3.55 -13.54
CA GLN A 787 22.29 4.41 -13.38
C GLN A 787 22.02 5.60 -12.45
N VAL A 788 20.85 6.23 -12.55
CA VAL A 788 20.41 7.32 -11.66
C VAL A 788 20.25 6.80 -10.23
N MET A 789 19.63 5.64 -10.02
CA MET A 789 19.47 5.03 -8.70
C MET A 789 20.81 4.67 -8.08
N LYS A 790 21.76 4.16 -8.87
CA LYS A 790 23.12 3.88 -8.39
C LYS A 790 23.88 5.17 -8.03
N ALA A 791 23.70 6.24 -8.80
CA ALA A 791 24.26 7.55 -8.49
C ALA A 791 23.62 8.17 -7.24
N MET A 792 22.30 8.05 -7.09
CA MET A 792 21.56 8.52 -5.91
C MET A 792 21.93 7.74 -4.64
N ASP A 793 22.18 6.43 -4.75
CA ASP A 793 22.61 5.62 -3.60
C ASP A 793 24.02 5.99 -3.15
N ALA A 794 24.94 6.19 -4.10
CA ALA A 794 26.28 6.72 -3.81
C ALA A 794 26.23 8.15 -3.21
N GLU A 795 25.32 9.00 -3.69
CA GLU A 795 25.12 10.35 -3.15
C GLU A 795 24.48 10.31 -1.75
N ARG A 796 23.51 9.43 -1.51
CA ARG A 796 22.94 9.21 -0.17
C ARG A 796 23.97 8.72 0.82
N GLN A 797 24.85 7.80 0.41
CA GLN A 797 25.97 7.35 1.23
C GLN A 797 26.92 8.51 1.54
N SER A 798 27.29 9.30 0.53
CA SER A 798 28.12 10.51 0.71
C SER A 798 27.48 11.54 1.66
N VAL A 799 26.18 11.84 1.49
CA VAL A 799 25.45 12.77 2.37
C VAL A 799 25.31 12.21 3.78
N SER A 800 25.07 10.90 3.92
CA SER A 800 25.01 10.22 5.22
C SER A 800 26.37 10.30 5.92
N GLU A 801 27.46 10.01 5.21
CA GLU A 801 28.84 10.14 5.72
C GLU A 801 29.17 11.59 6.10
N GLU A 802 28.77 12.58 5.29
CA GLU A 802 28.97 13.99 5.58
C GLU A 802 28.14 14.44 6.79
N PHE A 803 26.90 13.96 6.91
CA PHE A 803 26.03 14.20 8.05
C PHE A 803 26.62 13.58 9.32
N HIS A 804 27.08 12.33 9.26
CA HIS A 804 27.77 11.67 10.38
C HIS A 804 29.03 12.43 10.78
N ARG A 805 29.83 12.92 9.81
CA ARG A 805 31.02 13.74 10.08
C ARG A 805 30.65 15.05 10.77
N LYS A 806 29.69 15.80 10.23
CA LYS A 806 29.22 17.08 10.81
C LYS A 806 28.58 16.91 12.18
N ASN A 807 27.84 15.82 12.38
CA ASN A 807 27.25 15.50 13.68
C ASN A 807 28.33 15.13 14.71
N LYS A 808 29.37 14.41 14.29
CA LYS A 808 30.54 14.12 15.13
C LYS A 808 31.33 15.38 15.49
N GLU A 809 31.47 16.32 14.55
CA GLU A 809 32.09 17.63 14.78
C GLU A 809 31.27 18.49 15.75
N ALA A 810 29.94 18.56 15.55
CA ALA A 810 29.04 19.30 16.44
C ALA A 810 28.99 18.70 17.85
N LEU A 811 28.94 17.37 17.97
CA LEU A 811 29.03 16.68 19.25
C LEU A 811 30.36 16.99 19.94
N ARG A 812 31.47 16.98 19.20
CA ARG A 812 32.79 17.34 19.74
C ARG A 812 32.83 18.79 20.23
N GLU A 813 32.20 19.71 19.52
CA GLU A 813 32.10 21.12 19.94
C GLU A 813 31.31 21.27 21.25
N VAL A 814 30.16 20.58 21.37
CA VAL A 814 29.35 20.56 22.60
C VAL A 814 30.13 19.94 23.77
N LEU A 815 30.84 18.83 23.53
CA LEU A 815 31.66 18.18 24.55
C LEU A 815 32.83 19.08 25.00
N MET A 816 33.42 19.86 24.08
CA MET A 816 34.43 20.85 24.43
C MET A 816 33.85 21.99 25.28
N GLN A 817 32.62 22.44 25.00
CA GLN A 817 31.93 23.42 25.84
C GLN A 817 31.60 22.86 27.23
N MET A 818 31.31 21.55 27.34
CA MET A 818 31.07 20.88 28.63
C MET A 818 32.34 20.80 29.50
N LEU A 819 33.54 20.90 28.93
CA LEU A 819 34.80 20.95 29.70
C LEU A 819 34.92 22.24 30.53
N ASP A 820 34.29 23.32 30.06
CA ASP A 820 34.33 24.63 30.73
C ASP A 820 33.34 24.72 31.91
N ASP A 821 32.35 23.81 31.97
CA ASP A 821 31.41 23.71 33.10
C ASP A 821 31.90 22.67 34.14
N PRO A 822 32.22 23.09 35.38
CA PRO A 822 32.65 22.18 36.44
C PRO A 822 31.70 21.01 36.71
N SER A 823 30.41 21.18 36.44
CA SER A 823 29.37 20.17 36.67
C SER A 823 29.38 19.06 35.61
N TYR A 824 29.89 19.34 34.41
CA TYR A 824 29.88 18.44 33.25
C TYR A 824 31.27 18.07 32.74
N LYS A 825 32.33 18.66 33.33
CA LYS A 825 33.72 18.42 32.96
C LYS A 825 34.09 16.93 32.87
N GLY A 826 33.68 16.12 33.85
CA GLY A 826 33.92 14.68 33.85
C GLY A 826 33.27 13.95 32.66
N TYR A 827 32.09 14.38 32.22
CA TYR A 827 31.42 13.83 31.04
C TYR A 827 32.11 14.26 29.74
N GLY A 828 32.49 15.53 29.63
CA GLY A 828 33.24 16.05 28.49
C GLY A 828 34.56 15.28 28.30
N GLU A 829 35.33 15.11 29.38
CA GLU A 829 36.59 14.35 29.35
C GLU A 829 36.39 12.87 29.03
N PHE A 830 35.34 12.24 29.57
CA PHE A 830 35.01 10.85 29.25
C PHE A 830 34.75 10.66 27.75
N TYR A 831 33.89 11.47 27.12
CA TYR A 831 33.58 11.28 25.69
C TYR A 831 34.67 11.77 24.74
N LEU A 832 35.58 12.65 25.20
CA LEU A 832 36.72 13.10 24.40
C LEU A 832 37.95 12.19 24.52
N ASN A 833 38.05 11.35 25.55
CA ASN A 833 39.13 10.37 25.69
C ASN A 833 38.97 9.24 24.65
N GLU A 834 40.04 8.97 23.90
CA GLU A 834 40.02 8.01 22.79
C GLU A 834 39.65 6.58 23.23
N ASN A 835 40.14 6.15 24.40
CA ASN A 835 39.86 4.81 24.92
C ASN A 835 38.40 4.70 25.40
N CYS A 836 37.86 5.73 26.04
CA CYS A 836 36.45 5.75 26.44
C CYS A 836 35.52 5.72 25.22
N ALA A 837 35.80 6.54 24.19
CA ALA A 837 35.00 6.59 22.96
C ALA A 837 34.98 5.23 22.23
N LYS A 838 36.14 4.60 22.06
CA LYS A 838 36.24 3.25 21.48
C LYS A 838 35.56 2.19 22.34
N GLY A 839 35.63 2.34 23.66
CA GLY A 839 34.91 1.47 24.61
C GLY A 839 33.39 1.54 24.41
N MET A 840 32.83 2.74 24.28
CA MET A 840 31.40 2.95 24.06
C MET A 840 30.94 2.47 22.67
N GLU A 841 31.73 2.75 21.63
CA GLU A 841 31.45 2.26 20.27
C GLU A 841 31.41 0.72 20.22
N ALA A 842 32.34 0.05 20.91
CA ALA A 842 32.33 -1.41 21.01
C ALA A 842 31.10 -1.94 21.81
N ILE A 843 30.61 -1.22 22.81
CA ILE A 843 29.35 -1.56 23.50
C ILE A 843 28.16 -1.45 22.53
N GLU A 844 28.08 -0.40 21.73
CA GLU A 844 27.00 -0.19 20.75
C GLU A 844 27.01 -1.27 19.64
N GLN A 845 28.20 -1.74 19.26
CA GLN A 845 28.37 -2.84 18.30
C GLN A 845 28.14 -4.23 18.92
N GLY A 846 28.01 -4.32 20.25
CA GLY A 846 27.84 -5.57 20.99
C GLY A 846 29.13 -6.37 21.23
N ASP A 847 30.32 -5.83 20.90
CA ASP A 847 31.61 -6.45 21.20
C ASP A 847 32.09 -6.05 22.60
N LEU A 848 31.52 -6.74 23.60
CA LEU A 848 31.82 -6.49 25.00
C LEU A 848 33.30 -6.80 25.36
N ALA A 849 33.96 -7.72 24.66
CA ALA A 849 35.34 -8.11 24.94
C ALA A 849 36.33 -7.01 24.52
N GLU A 850 36.07 -6.39 23.37
CA GLU A 850 36.81 -5.22 22.90
C GLU A 850 36.51 -3.99 23.78
N ALA A 851 35.24 -3.75 24.13
CA ALA A 851 34.82 -2.68 25.03
C ALA A 851 35.56 -2.74 26.37
N ARG A 852 35.61 -3.93 26.99
CA ARG A 852 36.38 -4.16 28.23
C ARG A 852 37.83 -3.73 28.09
N THR A 853 38.46 -4.09 26.98
CA THR A 853 39.89 -3.84 26.74
C THR A 853 40.17 -2.35 26.70
N TYR A 854 39.34 -1.58 25.99
CA TYR A 854 39.47 -0.12 25.92
C TYR A 854 39.10 0.56 27.24
N LEU A 855 38.04 0.12 27.93
CA LEU A 855 37.67 0.69 29.23
C LEU A 855 38.72 0.41 30.32
N ARG A 856 39.42 -0.75 30.29
CA ARG A 856 40.58 -0.98 31.18
C ARG A 856 41.73 -0.02 30.86
N LYS A 857 42.03 0.20 29.58
CA LYS A 857 43.06 1.18 29.16
C LYS A 857 42.70 2.60 29.59
N ALA A 858 41.42 2.98 29.46
CA ALA A 858 40.91 4.26 29.95
C ALA A 858 41.06 4.39 31.47
N LEU A 859 40.76 3.33 32.23
CA LEU A 859 40.85 3.35 33.69
C LEU A 859 42.30 3.61 34.18
N ASP A 860 43.27 3.08 33.45
CA ASP A 860 44.71 3.24 33.73
C ASP A 860 45.30 4.55 33.15
N ASP A 861 44.51 5.33 32.41
CA ASP A 861 44.94 6.59 31.80
C ASP A 861 45.11 7.68 32.88
N PRO A 862 46.30 8.29 33.02
CA PRO A 862 46.49 9.38 33.98
C PRO A 862 45.86 10.70 33.51
N THR A 863 45.45 10.80 32.24
CA THR A 863 44.93 12.05 31.66
C THR A 863 43.45 12.30 31.95
N ILE A 864 42.71 11.28 32.42
CA ILE A 864 41.30 11.43 32.81
C ILE A 864 41.16 11.89 34.26
N SER A 865 40.27 12.86 34.50
CA SER A 865 39.89 13.30 35.85
C SER A 865 39.29 12.19 36.69
N GLU A 866 39.18 12.43 38.01
CA GLU A 866 38.51 11.50 38.92
C GLU A 866 37.03 11.33 38.57
N GLU A 867 36.37 12.40 38.11
CA GLU A 867 34.96 12.39 37.68
C GLU A 867 34.77 11.54 36.42
N ALA A 868 35.64 11.68 35.41
CA ALA A 868 35.61 10.84 34.22
C ALA A 868 35.92 9.37 34.55
N ARG A 869 36.87 9.14 35.46
CA ARG A 869 37.27 7.80 35.93
C ARG A 869 36.13 7.05 36.61
N VAL A 870 35.25 7.75 37.31
CA VAL A 870 34.01 7.18 37.86
C VAL A 870 33.10 6.63 36.75
N ILE A 871 32.94 7.36 35.65
CA ILE A 871 32.13 6.91 34.51
C ILE A 871 32.76 5.69 33.82
N VAL A 872 34.10 5.67 33.68
CA VAL A 872 34.84 4.50 33.18
C VAL A 872 34.63 3.28 34.08
N CYS A 873 34.72 3.44 35.40
CA CYS A 873 34.45 2.36 36.35
C CYS A 873 33.04 1.78 36.17
N GLN A 874 32.02 2.63 35.95
CA GLN A 874 30.65 2.19 35.75
C GLN A 874 30.50 1.36 34.48
N GLY A 875 31.01 1.85 33.34
CA GLY A 875 31.01 1.10 32.08
C GLY A 875 31.76 -0.22 32.19
N LEU A 876 32.93 -0.21 32.85
CA LEU A 876 33.74 -1.42 33.02
C LEU A 876 33.08 -2.43 33.97
N MET A 877 32.36 -1.98 35.00
CA MET A 877 31.56 -2.85 35.86
C MET A 877 30.42 -3.50 35.09
N GLN A 878 29.70 -2.75 34.25
CA GLN A 878 28.62 -3.30 33.42
C GLN A 878 29.15 -4.34 32.43
N VAL A 879 30.21 -4.01 31.69
CA VAL A 879 30.83 -4.92 30.72
C VAL A 879 31.43 -6.15 31.42
N GLY A 880 32.11 -5.97 32.55
CA GLY A 880 32.66 -7.06 33.34
C GLY A 880 31.58 -8.01 33.89
N PHE A 881 30.41 -7.47 34.27
CA PHE A 881 29.27 -8.28 34.70
C PHE A 881 28.68 -9.11 33.56
N GLU A 882 28.48 -8.52 32.39
CA GLU A 882 27.94 -9.24 31.23
C GLU A 882 28.89 -10.33 30.73
N LEU A 883 30.20 -10.07 30.76
CA LEU A 883 31.23 -11.05 30.36
C LEU A 883 31.57 -12.09 31.44
N GLY A 884 31.16 -11.88 32.69
CA GLY A 884 31.64 -12.69 33.83
C GLY A 884 33.10 -12.44 34.20
N ASP A 885 33.70 -11.32 33.77
CA ASP A 885 35.11 -10.99 34.04
C ASP A 885 35.27 -10.36 35.44
N LYS A 886 35.59 -11.24 36.39
CA LYS A 886 35.80 -10.91 37.80
C LYS A 886 36.93 -9.91 38.03
N GLU A 887 38.02 -10.02 37.27
CA GLU A 887 39.20 -9.16 37.44
C GLU A 887 38.86 -7.71 37.09
N SER A 888 38.16 -7.53 35.97
CA SER A 888 37.73 -6.20 35.50
C SER A 888 36.70 -5.58 36.45
N LEU A 889 35.75 -6.37 36.95
CA LEU A 889 34.79 -5.95 37.98
C LEU A 889 35.46 -5.50 39.26
N GLN A 890 36.38 -6.31 39.78
CA GLN A 890 37.10 -5.99 41.02
C GLN A 890 37.94 -4.73 40.85
N LYS A 891 38.71 -4.63 39.76
CA LYS A 891 39.54 -3.46 39.48
C LYS A 891 38.71 -2.18 39.37
N ALA A 892 37.57 -2.23 38.67
CA ALA A 892 36.67 -1.08 38.53
C ALA A 892 36.04 -0.69 39.88
N LEU A 893 35.61 -1.65 40.69
CA LEU A 893 35.03 -1.40 42.00
C LEU A 893 36.05 -0.83 42.99
N GLU A 894 37.26 -1.39 43.04
CA GLU A 894 38.33 -0.89 43.91
C GLU A 894 38.70 0.55 43.57
N THR A 895 38.79 0.86 42.28
CA THR A 895 39.07 2.21 41.80
C THR A 895 37.92 3.17 42.11
N PHE A 896 36.66 2.73 41.93
CA PHE A 896 35.48 3.52 42.28
C PHE A 896 35.35 3.77 43.79
N LEU A 897 35.65 2.79 44.65
CA LEU A 897 35.62 2.97 46.10
C LEU A 897 36.75 3.88 46.60
N ALA A 898 37.87 3.92 45.88
CA ALA A 898 38.98 4.81 46.20
C ALA A 898 38.61 6.29 45.99
N THR A 899 37.76 6.61 45.00
CA THR A 899 37.33 7.98 44.69
C THR A 899 36.27 8.53 45.66
N ILE A 900 35.59 7.68 46.43
CA ILE A 900 34.59 8.11 47.43
C ILE A 900 35.28 8.38 48.78
N PRO A 901 35.27 9.60 49.33
CA PRO A 901 35.83 9.88 50.65
C PRO A 901 35.17 9.05 51.75
N GLU A 902 35.94 8.58 52.73
CA GLU A 902 35.44 7.64 53.75
C GLU A 902 34.30 8.22 54.63
N LYS A 903 34.29 9.54 54.80
CA LYS A 903 33.22 10.28 55.49
C LYS A 903 31.87 10.28 54.75
N ASP A 904 31.91 10.05 53.44
CA ASP A 904 30.74 10.07 52.55
C ASP A 904 30.16 8.65 52.35
N LEU A 905 30.82 7.63 52.90
CA LEU A 905 30.28 6.26 52.97
C LEU A 905 29.13 6.19 54.01
N PRO A 906 28.06 5.42 53.73
CA PRO A 906 26.95 5.25 54.67
C PRO A 906 27.43 4.73 56.05
N LYS A 907 26.91 5.31 57.14
CA LYS A 907 27.25 4.89 58.51
C LYS A 907 27.07 3.38 58.69
N GLY A 908 28.16 2.67 58.98
CA GLY A 908 28.19 1.21 59.17
C GLY A 908 28.86 0.42 58.04
N TYR A 909 29.19 1.09 56.93
CA TYR A 909 29.95 0.54 55.82
C TYR A 909 31.34 1.18 55.78
N ASP A 910 32.38 0.38 55.98
CA ASP A 910 33.75 0.77 55.68
C ASP A 910 34.20 0.10 54.37
N ARG A 911 35.28 0.61 53.76
CA ARG A 911 35.80 0.08 52.48
C ARG A 911 36.17 -1.41 52.59
N MET A 912 36.58 -1.88 53.77
CA MET A 912 36.90 -3.29 54.02
C MET A 912 35.66 -4.17 53.98
N ARG A 913 34.55 -3.78 54.60
CA ARG A 913 33.27 -4.51 54.59
C ARG A 913 32.64 -4.59 53.21
N ILE A 914 32.78 -3.54 52.40
CA ILE A 914 32.31 -3.57 51.00
C ILE A 914 33.19 -4.53 50.17
N LYS A 915 34.51 -4.52 50.37
CA LYS A 915 35.43 -5.48 49.76
C LYS A 915 35.15 -6.92 50.22
N GLU A 916 34.87 -7.13 51.50
CA GLU A 916 34.48 -8.44 52.05
C GLU A 916 33.16 -8.93 51.46
N ALA A 917 32.15 -8.06 51.34
CA ALA A 917 30.87 -8.39 50.69
C ALA A 917 31.06 -8.79 49.22
N PHE A 918 31.98 -8.12 48.51
CA PHE A 918 32.30 -8.45 47.12
C PHE A 918 33.13 -9.73 47.00
N SER A 919 34.06 -9.99 47.92
CA SER A 919 34.74 -11.30 48.02
C SER A 919 33.75 -12.43 48.34
N GLY A 920 32.62 -12.11 48.98
CA GLY A 920 31.50 -13.02 49.17
C GLY A 920 30.82 -13.48 47.87
N LEU A 921 30.93 -12.72 46.76
CA LEU A 921 30.49 -13.18 45.43
C LEU A 921 31.28 -14.39 44.96
N GLU A 922 32.51 -14.61 45.45
CA GLU A 922 33.23 -15.84 45.16
C GLU A 922 32.52 -17.04 45.74
N ARG A 923 31.76 -16.93 46.84
CA ARG A 923 30.98 -18.03 47.42
C ARG A 923 29.59 -18.16 46.84
N LEU A 924 29.20 -17.31 45.87
CA LEU A 924 27.88 -17.37 45.24
C LEU A 924 27.69 -18.67 44.42
N HIS A 925 28.77 -19.28 43.94
CA HIS A 925 28.72 -20.59 43.28
C HIS A 925 28.39 -21.73 44.25
N ASP A 926 28.69 -21.57 45.54
CA ASP A 926 28.39 -22.54 46.59
C ASP A 926 26.92 -22.50 47.02
N VAL A 927 26.22 -21.38 46.73
CA VAL A 927 24.80 -21.23 47.01
C VAL A 927 23.99 -21.83 45.87
N THR A 928 23.29 -22.93 46.13
CA THR A 928 22.43 -23.54 45.11
C THR A 928 21.18 -22.67 44.87
N PRO A 929 20.57 -22.72 43.68
CA PRO A 929 19.30 -22.03 43.43
C PRO A 929 18.23 -22.36 44.48
N GLU A 930 18.25 -23.57 45.04
CA GLU A 930 17.30 -23.98 46.07
C GLU A 930 17.61 -23.37 47.44
N GLN A 931 18.88 -23.23 47.81
CA GLN A 931 19.25 -22.47 49.00
C GLN A 931 18.86 -20.99 48.86
N TYR A 932 19.04 -20.40 47.67
CA TYR A 932 18.60 -19.03 47.40
C TYR A 932 17.08 -18.89 47.41
N LYS A 933 16.35 -19.87 46.89
CA LYS A 933 14.88 -19.93 46.96
C LYS A 933 14.39 -20.00 48.41
N VAL A 934 15.05 -20.76 49.28
CA VAL A 934 14.74 -20.78 50.72
C VAL A 934 14.99 -19.41 51.37
N ILE A 935 16.05 -18.70 50.97
CA ILE A 935 16.31 -17.32 51.43
C ILE A 935 15.18 -16.38 50.98
N LEU A 936 14.74 -16.46 49.71
CA LEU A 936 13.63 -15.65 49.18
C LEU A 936 12.30 -15.97 49.87
N GLN A 937 12.02 -17.24 50.18
CA GLN A 937 10.84 -17.65 50.94
C GLN A 937 10.87 -17.14 52.37
N THR A 938 12.04 -17.18 53.01
CA THR A 938 12.24 -16.62 54.37
C THR A 938 12.03 -15.10 54.36
N LEU A 939 12.50 -14.40 53.32
CA LEU A 939 12.26 -12.98 53.13
C LEU A 939 10.78 -12.66 52.86
N ALA A 940 10.09 -13.48 52.06
CA ALA A 940 8.66 -13.32 51.79
C ALA A 940 7.79 -13.57 53.03
N GLN A 941 8.18 -14.53 53.88
CA GLN A 941 7.53 -14.77 55.18
C GLN A 941 7.78 -13.61 56.15
N LYS A 942 9.01 -13.07 56.16
CA LYS A 942 9.38 -11.96 57.04
C LYS A 942 8.82 -10.61 56.58
N TYR A 943 8.53 -10.47 55.29
CA TYR A 943 8.00 -9.26 54.66
C TYR A 943 6.86 -9.57 53.66
N PRO A 944 5.69 -10.04 54.14
CA PRO A 944 4.59 -10.47 53.29
C PRO A 944 4.06 -9.30 52.42
N GLY A 945 3.87 -9.58 51.13
CA GLY A 945 3.41 -8.61 50.13
C GLY A 945 4.50 -7.76 49.46
N LYS A 946 5.73 -7.72 50.00
CA LYS A 946 6.86 -7.00 49.38
C LYS A 946 7.68 -7.84 48.40
N VAL A 947 7.68 -9.16 48.60
CA VAL A 947 8.34 -10.11 47.69
C VAL A 947 7.24 -10.99 47.12
N SER A 948 6.53 -10.48 46.12
CA SER A 948 5.43 -11.21 45.47
C SER A 948 5.95 -12.51 44.83
N PRO A 949 5.10 -13.52 44.61
CA PRO A 949 5.53 -14.76 43.96
C PRO A 949 6.22 -14.53 42.61
N ALA A 950 5.70 -13.60 41.79
CA ALA A 950 6.31 -13.21 40.53
C ALA A 950 7.69 -12.56 40.71
N MET A 951 7.87 -11.73 41.74
CA MET A 951 9.16 -11.13 42.07
C MET A 951 10.16 -12.16 42.60
N GLN A 952 9.72 -13.14 43.39
CA GLN A 952 10.57 -14.25 43.83
C GLN A 952 11.07 -15.07 42.64
N GLU A 953 10.19 -15.35 41.67
CA GLU A 953 10.52 -16.08 40.45
C GLU A 953 11.50 -15.30 39.57
N GLN A 954 11.27 -14.00 39.38
CA GLN A 954 12.18 -13.13 38.64
C GLN A 954 13.55 -12.98 39.32
N MET A 955 13.59 -12.87 40.65
CA MET A 955 14.85 -12.81 41.41
C MET A 955 15.60 -14.14 41.40
N LEU A 956 14.89 -15.26 41.43
CA LEU A 956 15.49 -16.59 41.33
C LEU A 956 16.05 -16.83 39.92
N GLU A 957 15.34 -16.41 38.88
CA GLU A 957 15.81 -16.50 37.50
C GLU A 957 17.03 -15.60 37.27
N GLY A 958 17.00 -14.36 37.78
CA GLY A 958 18.16 -13.47 37.78
C GLY A 958 19.37 -14.06 38.51
N PHE A 959 19.14 -14.74 39.65
CA PHE A 959 20.20 -15.44 40.38
C PHE A 959 20.78 -16.63 39.59
N LYS A 960 19.94 -17.42 38.91
CA LYS A 960 20.40 -18.52 38.04
C LYS A 960 21.23 -18.01 36.86
N GLN A 961 20.79 -16.92 36.23
CA GLN A 961 21.53 -16.28 35.14
C GLN A 961 22.88 -15.75 35.61
N MET A 962 22.91 -15.11 36.78
CA MET A 962 24.14 -14.65 37.44
C MET A 962 25.08 -15.81 37.74
N GLN A 963 24.59 -16.89 38.35
CA GLN A 963 25.37 -18.08 38.69
C GLN A 963 25.94 -18.75 37.43
N ASN A 964 25.15 -18.87 36.36
CA ASN A 964 25.61 -19.45 35.09
C ASN A 964 26.69 -18.61 34.40
N ARG A 965 26.64 -17.28 34.53
CA ARG A 965 27.63 -16.36 33.96
C ARG A 965 28.97 -16.38 34.73
N PHE A 966 28.94 -16.47 36.06
CA PHE A 966 30.16 -16.53 36.90
C PHE A 966 30.81 -17.92 37.03
N ARG A 967 30.17 -18.96 36.47
CA ARG A 967 30.66 -20.35 36.45
C ARG A 967 31.49 -20.68 35.20
N LYS A 968 31.33 -19.88 34.13
CA LYS A 968 32.23 -19.86 32.96
C LYS A 968 33.40 -18.93 33.27
#